data_AF-A0A931NGS2-F1
#
_entry.id   AF-A0A931NGS2-F1
#
_cell.length_a   1.000
_cell.length_b   1.000
_cell.length_c   1.000
_cell.angle_alpha   90.00
_cell.angle_beta   90.00
_cell.angle_gamma   90.00
#
_symmetry.space_group_name_H-M   'P 1'
#
loop_
_entity.id
_entity.type
_entity.pdbx_description
1 polymer ?
#
loop_
_entity_poly.entity_id
_entity_poly.type
_entity_poly.pdbx_seq_one_letter_code
_entity_poly.pdbx_strand_id
1 'polypeptide(L)'
;MALVRALLIFFLLCGLHLGQAAPAGFSAWAEAAGPLHRTSLSVQLQAGTADQGQSSQLYIAANTPDGQWYSYTPAGWRHAPNGDVQPYQAVTLGQHKVAVLRQMDLRGLEGTAIYAGYGQSVAEVLARQSYTRVYYVGSTLAGAPDAGDWLQFSINVQDFSYPELSAAAVTRIVDLHEQYRFPVDIYLSDTMLDVYQSSYPALLERLRSSPFVGLNYHMRPPKPYYLNYDWAGLANLSASAQTAEIQAYESVLVDLTTGQKTSKPGGYQLLRTLGDNARIAIVPAMQADEKFLDATATAFKNLGASWTLAHTGGALNLGDTARGLYLRPEHYDLKLFELTGQTGQAVVEAAFSAARALPGARAPFFVGAKMHDNDFFAQKSAWNVVYVDGGKRPPWNPALKSALKSSADQAAQWAIYESALAYVSSQRQRFGIANAPGLAQLRATAQDAGGPQLHVSGTMHIESVPTNWPNVDDLIAFFRRAVVAGKVGTQATGMRWSIGADIGWLNGEARAGEVIRTLQPLGVEFDVHAHSAADRAACAERIRALGGTPNSVASGLLNTEIDGLRQPQRGSTGSSWQAETLWGIVTGVGHGTDSDDTAAGLWRPRSGSDWKAHDPAGNLVAVGNGGRTLQAAEALANSLLTGSHVMPVYSVTLNVAPKTLTVVDTSDGITQIEAWAARVGLLAPVRWSSISATAAAFKAAGGLPSRVNPTNTATALSRPARPR
;
A
#
# COMPACT_ATOMS: atom_id res chain seq x y z
N MET A 1 -26.90 47.42 -8.09
CA MET A 1 -26.25 47.76 -9.37
C MET A 1 -24.71 47.69 -9.36
N ALA A 2 -23.99 47.94 -8.26
CA ALA A 2 -22.63 47.36 -8.08
C ALA A 2 -22.67 45.81 -8.01
N LEU A 3 -23.84 45.28 -7.61
CA LEU A 3 -24.25 43.88 -7.65
C LEU A 3 -24.26 43.24 -9.06
N VAL A 4 -24.22 44.02 -10.15
CA VAL A 4 -24.11 43.52 -11.55
C VAL A 4 -22.64 43.48 -12.02
N ARG A 5 -21.72 44.19 -11.34
CA ARG A 5 -20.26 44.13 -11.61
C ARG A 5 -19.57 42.98 -10.88
N ALA A 6 -20.06 42.58 -9.70
CA ALA A 6 -19.70 41.30 -9.09
C ALA A 6 -20.30 40.10 -9.86
N LEU A 7 -21.40 40.32 -10.58
CA LEU A 7 -22.03 39.37 -11.50
C LEU A 7 -21.31 39.25 -12.88
N LEU A 8 -20.12 39.85 -13.06
CA LEU A 8 -19.26 39.63 -14.24
C LEU A 8 -17.96 38.88 -13.91
N ILE A 9 -17.51 38.90 -12.65
CA ILE A 9 -16.60 37.86 -12.11
C ILE A 9 -17.35 36.50 -12.03
N PHE A 10 -18.68 36.57 -12.04
CA PHE A 10 -19.66 35.50 -12.24
C PHE A 10 -19.74 34.98 -13.70
N PHE A 11 -18.86 35.40 -14.61
CA PHE A 11 -18.33 34.43 -15.56
C PHE A 11 -17.13 33.78 -14.87
N LEU A 12 -17.24 32.53 -14.45
CA LEU A 12 -17.16 31.51 -15.49
C LEU A 12 -16.09 31.92 -16.53
N LEU A 13 -14.86 32.08 -16.03
CA LEU A 13 -13.65 31.40 -16.49
C LEU A 13 -13.87 29.91 -16.90
N CYS A 14 -15.11 29.45 -17.13
CA CYS A 14 -15.43 28.46 -18.11
C CYS A 14 -14.74 28.78 -19.43
N GLY A 15 -13.77 27.96 -19.77
CA GLY A 15 -13.85 27.22 -21.03
C GLY A 15 -13.36 27.92 -22.29
N LEU A 16 -12.97 29.20 -22.23
CA LEU A 16 -12.36 29.92 -23.37
C LEU A 16 -11.25 30.86 -22.89
N HIS A 17 -10.15 30.31 -22.41
CA HIS A 17 -8.86 31.00 -22.52
C HIS A 17 -8.11 30.36 -23.68
N LEU A 18 -7.86 31.16 -24.70
CA LEU A 18 -6.98 30.83 -25.81
C LEU A 18 -5.55 30.63 -25.26
N GLY A 19 -5.29 29.39 -24.81
CA GLY A 19 -4.04 28.65 -24.93
C GLY A 19 -2.70 29.37 -24.71
N GLN A 20 -2.50 30.09 -23.61
CA GLN A 20 -1.13 30.26 -23.13
C GLN A 20 -0.79 29.03 -22.30
N ALA A 21 0.03 28.14 -22.85
CA ALA A 21 0.50 26.96 -22.13
C ALA A 21 1.32 27.39 -20.90
N ALA A 22 1.22 26.63 -19.81
CA ALA A 22 2.08 26.77 -18.65
C ALA A 22 3.57 26.88 -19.06
N PRO A 23 4.42 27.58 -18.29
CA PRO A 23 5.81 27.80 -18.66
C PRO A 23 6.49 26.47 -18.97
N ALA A 24 7.21 26.40 -20.08
CA ALA A 24 7.89 25.18 -20.48
C ALA A 24 8.80 24.67 -19.35
N GLY A 25 8.60 23.42 -18.95
CA GLY A 25 9.34 22.78 -17.85
C GLY A 25 8.78 23.01 -16.44
N PHE A 26 7.71 23.81 -16.26
CA PHE A 26 7.06 23.93 -14.95
C PHE A 26 6.39 22.61 -14.56
N SER A 27 6.65 22.16 -13.34
CA SER A 27 5.88 21.09 -12.71
C SER A 27 5.75 21.29 -11.21
N ALA A 28 4.62 20.88 -10.66
CA ALA A 28 4.47 20.67 -9.24
C ALA A 28 3.63 19.41 -9.01
N TRP A 29 3.87 18.72 -7.90
CA TRP A 29 3.15 17.52 -7.50
C TRP A 29 3.17 17.40 -5.97
N ALA A 30 2.28 16.58 -5.41
CA ALA A 30 2.36 16.27 -3.99
C ALA A 30 2.79 14.82 -3.74
N GLU A 31 3.54 14.64 -2.67
CA GLU A 31 3.84 13.37 -2.04
C GLU A 31 2.93 13.26 -0.81
N ALA A 32 1.89 12.42 -0.92
CA ALA A 32 0.99 12.13 0.20
C ALA A 32 1.38 10.79 0.85
N ALA A 33 1.32 10.74 2.17
CA ALA A 33 1.58 9.53 2.95
C ALA A 33 0.60 9.44 4.13
N GLY A 34 0.26 8.22 4.51
CA GLY A 34 -0.73 7.94 5.54
C GLY A 34 -2.16 7.80 5.00
N PRO A 35 -3.04 7.17 5.79
CA PRO A 35 -4.48 7.15 5.53
C PRO A 35 -5.08 8.56 5.71
N LEU A 36 -6.32 8.75 5.25
CA LEU A 36 -7.01 10.05 5.31
C LEU A 36 -7.07 10.64 6.73
N HIS A 37 -7.21 9.79 7.75
CA HIS A 37 -7.27 10.21 9.15
C HIS A 37 -5.92 10.57 9.78
N ARG A 38 -4.82 10.43 9.02
CA ARG A 38 -3.44 10.68 9.49
C ARG A 38 -2.51 11.00 8.32
N THR A 39 -2.95 11.89 7.43
CA THR A 39 -2.24 12.24 6.19
C THR A 39 -1.11 13.24 6.45
N SER A 40 0.08 12.91 5.95
CA SER A 40 1.17 13.85 5.71
C SER A 40 1.21 14.20 4.23
N LEU A 41 1.49 15.45 3.90
CA LEU A 41 1.55 15.94 2.53
C LEU A 41 2.75 16.86 2.36
N SER A 42 3.60 16.56 1.38
CA SER A 42 4.66 17.47 0.92
C SER A 42 4.39 17.87 -0.53
N VAL A 43 4.50 19.16 -0.83
CA VAL A 43 4.41 19.67 -2.19
C VAL A 43 5.83 19.84 -2.74
N GLN A 44 6.05 19.30 -3.92
CA GLN A 44 7.26 19.46 -4.70
C GLN A 44 6.94 20.41 -5.86
N LEU A 45 7.83 21.37 -6.10
CA LEU A 45 7.69 22.34 -7.18
C LEU A 45 9.03 22.49 -7.91
N GLN A 46 8.97 22.45 -9.23
CA GLN A 46 10.07 22.67 -10.16
C GLN A 46 9.68 23.82 -11.09
N ALA A 47 10.39 24.94 -10.97
CA ALA A 47 10.20 26.09 -11.83
C ALA A 47 10.55 25.76 -13.30
N GLY A 48 9.84 26.39 -14.23
CA GLY A 48 10.13 26.30 -15.66
C GLY A 48 11.57 26.70 -15.97
N THR A 49 12.20 26.07 -16.96
CA THR A 49 13.65 26.22 -17.21
C THR A 49 14.06 27.67 -17.47
N ALA A 50 13.19 28.46 -18.12
CA ALA A 50 13.43 29.88 -18.39
C ALA A 50 13.36 30.77 -17.12
N ASP A 51 12.74 30.27 -16.04
CA ASP A 51 12.51 31.00 -14.81
C ASP A 51 13.50 30.64 -13.70
N GLN A 52 14.28 29.56 -13.87
CA GLN A 52 15.25 29.12 -12.87
C GLN A 52 16.30 30.21 -12.60
N GLY A 53 16.61 30.43 -11.33
CA GLY A 53 17.54 31.47 -10.87
C GLY A 53 16.90 32.85 -10.67
N GLN A 54 15.66 33.07 -11.10
CA GLN A 54 14.95 34.32 -10.85
C GLN A 54 14.38 34.38 -9.41
N SER A 55 14.33 35.57 -8.80
CA SER A 55 13.64 35.77 -7.53
C SER A 55 12.13 35.80 -7.75
N SER A 56 11.34 35.10 -6.94
CA SER A 56 9.87 35.02 -7.05
C SER A 56 9.22 34.60 -5.72
N GLN A 57 7.90 34.37 -5.71
CA GLN A 57 7.18 33.81 -4.57
C GLN A 57 6.63 32.42 -4.90
N LEU A 58 6.63 31.52 -3.91
CA LEU A 58 5.88 30.28 -3.96
C LEU A 58 4.47 30.48 -3.40
N TYR A 59 3.47 29.90 -4.04
CA TYR A 59 2.08 29.89 -3.59
C TYR A 59 1.61 28.45 -3.39
N ILE A 60 0.96 28.20 -2.25
CA ILE A 60 0.26 26.94 -1.97
C ILE A 60 -1.11 27.31 -1.42
N ALA A 61 -2.16 26.79 -2.04
CA ALA A 61 -3.54 27.13 -1.70
C ALA A 61 -4.42 25.89 -1.66
N ALA A 62 -5.50 25.93 -0.89
CA ALA A 62 -6.54 24.91 -0.88
C ALA A 62 -7.88 25.54 -1.22
N ASN A 63 -8.66 24.87 -2.08
CA ASN A 63 -10.05 25.18 -2.35
C ASN A 63 -10.93 24.05 -1.80
N THR A 64 -11.75 24.37 -0.81
CA THR A 64 -12.64 23.39 -0.16
C THR A 64 -13.93 23.20 -0.98
N PRO A 65 -14.69 22.11 -0.75
CA PRO A 65 -15.88 21.79 -1.55
C PRO A 65 -16.97 22.86 -1.53
N ASP A 66 -17.01 23.68 -0.48
CA ASP A 66 -17.92 24.83 -0.30
C ASP A 66 -17.42 26.10 -1.02
N GLY A 67 -16.34 26.01 -1.80
CA GLY A 67 -15.76 27.10 -2.57
C GLY A 67 -14.85 28.04 -1.77
N GLN A 68 -14.62 27.78 -0.47
CA GLN A 68 -13.70 28.60 0.32
C GLN A 68 -12.25 28.37 -0.09
N TRP A 69 -11.44 29.42 0.00
CA TRP A 69 -10.01 29.37 -0.29
C TRP A 69 -9.20 29.54 0.99
N TYR A 70 -8.08 28.82 1.06
CA TYR A 70 -7.09 28.90 2.12
C TYR A 70 -5.69 29.02 1.53
N SER A 71 -4.82 29.82 2.13
CA SER A 71 -3.40 29.91 1.78
C SER A 71 -2.55 29.20 2.82
N TYR A 72 -1.56 28.44 2.37
CA TYR A 72 -0.53 27.92 3.25
C TYR A 72 0.63 28.90 3.33
N THR A 73 0.81 29.50 4.50
CA THR A 73 1.85 30.50 4.80
C THR A 73 2.90 29.91 5.75
N PRO A 74 3.99 30.60 6.09
CA PRO A 74 4.94 30.13 7.10
C PRO A 74 4.29 29.98 8.50
N ALA A 75 3.16 30.66 8.72
CA ALA A 75 2.35 30.53 9.93
C ALA A 75 1.27 29.42 9.84
N GLY A 76 1.27 28.63 8.77
CA GLY A 76 0.26 27.59 8.50
C GLY A 76 -0.88 28.06 7.60
N TRP A 77 -1.96 27.26 7.57
CA TRP A 77 -3.16 27.51 6.77
C TRP A 77 -3.95 28.71 7.29
N ARG A 78 -4.27 29.66 6.40
CA ARG A 78 -5.07 30.85 6.69
C ARG A 78 -6.21 30.94 5.69
N HIS A 79 -7.40 31.32 6.14
CA HIS A 79 -8.52 31.60 5.26
C HIS A 79 -8.18 32.77 4.33
N ALA A 80 -8.46 32.62 3.05
CA ALA A 80 -8.15 33.56 1.98
C ALA A 80 -9.47 33.98 1.30
N PRO A 81 -10.27 34.84 1.95
CA PRO A 81 -11.55 35.27 1.40
C PRO A 81 -11.35 35.93 0.03
N ASN A 82 -12.28 35.68 -0.89
CA ASN A 82 -12.26 36.21 -2.26
C ASN A 82 -11.02 35.81 -3.09
N GLY A 83 -10.32 34.73 -2.70
CA GLY A 83 -9.15 34.25 -3.43
C GLY A 83 -7.89 35.11 -3.24
N ASP A 84 -7.81 35.89 -2.17
CA ASP A 84 -6.61 36.63 -1.78
C ASP A 84 -5.52 35.67 -1.26
N VAL A 85 -4.97 34.87 -2.18
CA VAL A 85 -4.01 33.82 -1.85
C VAL A 85 -2.66 34.44 -1.48
N GLN A 86 -2.25 34.28 -0.24
CA GLN A 86 -0.97 34.79 0.25
C GLN A 86 0.19 33.87 -0.17
N PRO A 87 1.38 34.42 -0.47
CA PRO A 87 2.55 33.61 -0.77
C PRO A 87 2.99 32.81 0.47
N TYR A 88 3.48 31.59 0.23
CA TYR A 88 4.17 30.80 1.23
C TYR A 88 5.52 31.43 1.57
N GLN A 89 6.37 31.68 0.59
CA GLN A 89 7.68 32.30 0.83
C GLN A 89 8.28 32.88 -0.44
N ALA A 90 9.14 33.89 -0.29
CA ALA A 90 10.02 34.37 -1.35
C ALA A 90 11.16 33.36 -1.58
N VAL A 91 11.49 33.05 -2.83
CA VAL A 91 12.56 32.12 -3.20
C VAL A 91 13.31 32.57 -4.44
N THR A 92 14.53 32.05 -4.61
CA THR A 92 15.13 31.90 -5.93
C THR A 92 14.54 30.65 -6.59
N LEU A 93 13.90 30.81 -7.75
CA LEU A 93 13.21 29.74 -8.45
C LEU A 93 14.15 28.61 -8.85
N GLY A 94 13.76 27.38 -8.49
CA GLY A 94 14.47 26.15 -8.80
C GLY A 94 13.60 24.96 -8.44
N GLN A 95 14.18 23.98 -7.74
CA GLN A 95 13.43 22.87 -7.15
C GLN A 95 13.18 23.16 -5.66
N HIS A 96 11.94 23.00 -5.21
CA HIS A 96 11.53 23.24 -3.83
C HIS A 96 10.63 22.12 -3.31
N LYS A 97 10.82 21.78 -2.03
CA LYS A 97 9.95 20.86 -1.28
C LYS A 97 9.37 21.59 -0.08
N VAL A 98 8.05 21.56 0.09
CA VAL A 98 7.33 22.20 1.20
C VAL A 98 6.46 21.16 1.90
N ALA A 99 6.69 20.92 3.19
CA ALA A 99 5.79 20.10 4.00
C ALA A 99 4.55 20.95 4.34
N VAL A 100 3.38 20.51 3.86
CA VAL A 100 2.10 21.26 3.97
C VAL A 100 1.19 20.68 5.05
N LEU A 101 1.22 19.36 5.22
CA LEU A 101 0.46 18.64 6.25
C LEU A 101 1.37 17.63 6.94
N ARG A 102 1.18 17.43 8.25
CA ARG A 102 1.89 16.41 9.02
C ARG A 102 0.89 15.64 9.88
N GLN A 103 0.59 14.41 9.47
CA GLN A 103 -0.27 13.49 10.23
C GLN A 103 -1.65 14.07 10.56
N MET A 104 -2.20 14.88 9.66
CA MET A 104 -3.49 15.56 9.85
C MET A 104 -4.64 14.63 9.51
N ASP A 105 -5.74 14.74 10.25
CA ASP A 105 -7.00 14.10 9.89
C ASP A 105 -7.70 14.95 8.82
N LEU A 106 -7.81 14.42 7.61
CA LEU A 106 -8.47 15.05 6.48
C LEU A 106 -9.88 14.51 6.23
N ARG A 107 -10.40 13.66 7.12
CA ARG A 107 -11.81 13.25 7.07
C ARG A 107 -12.70 14.47 7.24
N GLY A 108 -13.74 14.59 6.41
CA GLY A 108 -14.60 15.77 6.36
C GLY A 108 -14.07 16.90 5.46
N LEU A 109 -12.85 16.77 4.93
CA LEU A 109 -12.30 17.68 3.92
C LEU A 109 -12.33 17.05 2.51
N GLU A 110 -13.04 15.93 2.33
CA GLU A 110 -13.14 15.26 1.03
C GLU A 110 -13.69 16.21 -0.02
N GLY A 111 -13.00 16.30 -1.15
CA GLY A 111 -13.31 17.23 -2.21
C GLY A 111 -12.42 18.49 -2.23
N THR A 112 -11.59 18.69 -1.21
CA THR A 112 -10.65 19.81 -1.15
C THR A 112 -9.53 19.62 -2.18
N ALA A 113 -9.34 20.60 -3.06
CA ALA A 113 -8.25 20.65 -4.03
C ALA A 113 -7.10 21.51 -3.50
N ILE A 114 -5.88 21.01 -3.52
CA ILE A 114 -4.67 21.75 -3.15
C ILE A 114 -3.90 22.08 -4.41
N TYR A 115 -3.52 23.35 -4.55
CA TYR A 115 -2.79 23.91 -5.68
C TYR A 115 -1.43 24.41 -5.24
N ALA A 116 -0.45 24.36 -6.14
CA ALA A 116 0.85 24.98 -5.94
C ALA A 116 1.33 25.66 -7.22
N GLY A 117 2.06 26.75 -7.06
CA GLY A 117 2.59 27.54 -8.15
C GLY A 117 3.62 28.58 -7.72
N TYR A 118 4.09 29.40 -8.67
CA TYR A 118 5.03 30.48 -8.39
C TYR A 118 4.77 31.72 -9.26
N GLY A 119 5.14 32.89 -8.75
CA GLY A 119 5.05 34.19 -9.42
C GLY A 119 5.35 35.35 -8.46
N GLN A 120 5.40 36.59 -8.94
CA GLN A 120 5.52 37.78 -8.07
C GLN A 120 4.19 38.15 -7.39
N SER A 121 3.07 37.71 -7.97
CA SER A 121 1.71 37.94 -7.49
C SER A 121 0.78 36.83 -7.96
N VAL A 122 -0.36 36.62 -7.28
CA VAL A 122 -1.40 35.66 -7.73
C VAL A 122 -1.88 35.97 -9.15
N ALA A 123 -2.01 37.25 -9.51
CA ALA A 123 -2.38 37.67 -10.86
C ALA A 123 -1.37 37.18 -11.91
N GLU A 124 -0.08 37.24 -11.61
CA GLU A 124 0.96 36.69 -12.48
C GLU A 124 0.90 35.16 -12.54
N VAL A 125 0.71 34.48 -11.40
CA VAL A 125 0.58 33.01 -11.37
C VAL A 125 -0.55 32.55 -12.31
N LEU A 126 -1.70 33.21 -12.23
CA LEU A 126 -2.86 32.91 -13.06
C LEU A 126 -2.62 33.24 -14.54
N ALA A 127 -2.08 34.43 -14.84
CA ALA A 127 -1.81 34.88 -16.20
C ALA A 127 -0.81 33.97 -16.92
N ARG A 128 0.22 33.50 -16.21
CA ARG A 128 1.26 32.61 -16.76
C ARG A 128 0.88 31.14 -16.71
N GLN A 129 -0.21 30.78 -16.02
CA GLN A 129 -0.54 29.40 -15.67
C GLN A 129 0.63 28.67 -14.98
N SER A 130 1.41 29.37 -14.15
CA SER A 130 2.50 28.79 -13.36
C SER A 130 2.00 28.16 -12.05
N TYR A 131 0.84 27.47 -12.13
CA TYR A 131 0.23 26.71 -11.05
C TYR A 131 -0.42 25.43 -11.57
N THR A 132 -0.65 24.47 -10.68
CA THR A 132 -1.26 23.18 -10.99
C THR A 132 -1.92 22.65 -9.70
N ARG A 133 -2.95 21.80 -9.80
CA ARG A 133 -3.46 21.07 -8.63
C ARG A 133 -2.47 19.97 -8.29
N VAL A 134 -1.95 20.01 -7.08
CA VAL A 134 -0.95 19.06 -6.60
C VAL A 134 -1.54 17.94 -5.75
N TYR A 135 -2.72 18.14 -5.16
CA TYR A 135 -3.41 17.12 -4.37
C TYR A 135 -4.92 17.33 -4.37
N TYR A 136 -5.69 16.27 -4.14
CA TYR A 136 -7.12 16.33 -3.93
C TYR A 136 -7.50 15.37 -2.80
N VAL A 137 -8.21 15.88 -1.79
CA VAL A 137 -8.56 15.11 -0.60
C VAL A 137 -9.66 14.10 -0.95
N GLY A 138 -9.35 12.81 -0.82
CA GLY A 138 -10.35 11.72 -0.88
C GLY A 138 -10.65 11.14 -2.27
N SER A 139 -9.75 11.26 -3.25
CA SER A 139 -10.05 10.80 -4.63
C SER A 139 -9.11 9.75 -5.23
N THR A 140 -7.94 9.53 -4.65
CA THR A 140 -6.98 8.50 -5.08
C THR A 140 -7.18 7.18 -4.36
N LEU A 141 -7.76 7.23 -3.17
CA LEU A 141 -8.15 6.10 -2.34
C LEU A 141 -9.60 6.31 -1.88
N ALA A 142 -10.40 5.26 -1.93
CA ALA A 142 -11.74 5.23 -1.35
C ALA A 142 -11.94 4.00 -0.47
N GLY A 143 -12.83 4.09 0.52
CA GLY A 143 -13.03 3.04 1.52
C GLY A 143 -11.96 3.04 2.62
N ALA A 144 -12.07 2.09 3.54
CA ALA A 144 -11.13 1.91 4.65
C ALA A 144 -10.90 0.42 4.91
N PRO A 145 -10.06 -0.28 4.12
CA PRO A 145 -9.90 -1.71 4.28
C PRO A 145 -8.99 -2.02 5.46
N ASP A 146 -9.57 -2.13 6.65
CA ASP A 146 -8.91 -2.74 7.81
C ASP A 146 -8.45 -4.19 7.50
N ALA A 147 -9.05 -4.82 6.49
CA ALA A 147 -8.75 -6.17 6.02
C ALA A 147 -7.64 -6.26 4.96
N GLY A 148 -7.23 -5.14 4.37
CA GLY A 148 -6.24 -5.13 3.29
C GLY A 148 -6.72 -5.63 1.92
N ASP A 149 -8.02 -5.69 1.63
CA ASP A 149 -8.53 -5.97 0.28
C ASP A 149 -8.66 -4.67 -0.54
N TRP A 150 -8.05 -4.62 -1.73
CA TRP A 150 -8.05 -3.47 -2.63
C TRP A 150 -8.53 -3.84 -4.03
N LEU A 151 -9.45 -3.04 -4.57
CA LEU A 151 -9.97 -3.17 -5.92
C LEU A 151 -9.45 -2.01 -6.79
N GLN A 152 -9.08 -2.30 -8.02
CA GLN A 152 -8.61 -1.31 -9.00
C GLN A 152 -9.48 -1.39 -10.24
N PHE A 153 -10.30 -0.38 -10.51
CA PHE A 153 -11.03 -0.31 -11.78
C PHE A 153 -10.10 0.23 -12.86
N SER A 154 -9.95 -0.49 -13.96
CA SER A 154 -9.09 -0.13 -15.10
C SER A 154 -9.86 -0.21 -16.41
N ILE A 155 -9.90 0.90 -17.14
CA ILE A 155 -10.55 1.02 -18.44
C ILE A 155 -9.50 1.24 -19.50
N ASN A 156 -9.36 0.27 -20.39
CA ASN A 156 -8.53 0.42 -21.57
C ASN A 156 -9.33 1.12 -22.66
N VAL A 157 -8.97 2.35 -22.99
CA VAL A 157 -9.61 3.18 -24.02
C VAL A 157 -8.80 3.06 -25.29
N GLN A 158 -9.35 2.35 -26.27
CA GLN A 158 -8.57 1.81 -27.36
C GLN A 158 -9.35 1.71 -28.68
N ASP A 159 -10.65 2.03 -28.74
CA ASP A 159 -11.41 1.94 -29.99
C ASP A 159 -11.43 3.24 -30.79
N PHE A 160 -10.49 3.34 -31.74
CA PHE A 160 -10.45 4.47 -32.67
C PHE A 160 -11.42 4.33 -33.85
N SER A 161 -12.12 3.19 -33.99
CA SER A 161 -13.01 2.93 -35.12
C SER A 161 -14.43 3.47 -34.91
N TYR A 162 -14.83 3.62 -33.63
CA TYR A 162 -16.08 4.24 -33.18
C TYR A 162 -15.80 5.32 -32.12
N PRO A 163 -15.12 6.42 -32.48
CA PRO A 163 -14.66 7.41 -31.52
C PRO A 163 -15.80 8.07 -30.73
N GLU A 164 -16.98 8.21 -31.34
CA GLU A 164 -18.19 8.75 -30.70
C GLU A 164 -18.76 7.82 -29.63
N LEU A 165 -18.79 6.51 -29.89
CA LEU A 165 -19.28 5.53 -28.93
C LEU A 165 -18.27 5.32 -27.80
N SER A 166 -16.98 5.35 -28.12
CA SER A 166 -15.90 5.36 -27.13
C SER A 166 -16.03 6.56 -26.18
N ALA A 167 -16.16 7.78 -26.73
CA ALA A 167 -16.31 8.98 -25.92
C ALA A 167 -17.56 8.95 -25.03
N ALA A 168 -18.69 8.45 -25.55
CA ALA A 168 -19.92 8.29 -24.78
C ALA A 168 -19.77 7.26 -23.64
N ALA A 169 -19.15 6.10 -23.91
CA ALA A 169 -18.91 5.08 -22.90
C ALA A 169 -17.98 5.58 -21.79
N VAL A 170 -16.86 6.22 -22.15
CA VAL A 170 -15.92 6.80 -21.17
C VAL A 170 -16.60 7.91 -20.36
N THR A 171 -17.44 8.75 -20.97
CA THR A 171 -18.21 9.77 -20.24
C THR A 171 -19.10 9.12 -19.17
N ARG A 172 -19.88 8.09 -19.52
CA ARG A 172 -20.76 7.39 -18.57
C ARG A 172 -19.97 6.68 -17.47
N ILE A 173 -18.81 6.11 -17.79
CA ILE A 173 -17.93 5.52 -16.78
C ILE A 173 -17.48 6.58 -15.77
N VAL A 174 -17.04 7.75 -16.25
CA VAL A 174 -16.61 8.84 -15.37
C VAL A 174 -17.79 9.35 -14.53
N ASP A 175 -19.00 9.47 -15.09
CA ASP A 175 -20.22 9.81 -14.34
C ASP A 175 -20.44 8.85 -13.16
N LEU A 176 -20.36 7.54 -13.42
CA LEU A 176 -20.55 6.50 -12.40
C LEU A 176 -19.46 6.59 -11.32
N HIS A 177 -18.20 6.74 -11.71
CA HIS A 177 -17.10 6.83 -10.75
C HIS A 177 -17.14 8.11 -9.90
N GLU A 178 -17.55 9.24 -10.48
CA GLU A 178 -17.80 10.47 -9.73
C GLU A 178 -19.00 10.31 -8.79
N GLN A 179 -20.08 9.68 -9.24
CA GLN A 179 -21.27 9.39 -8.41
C GLN A 179 -20.92 8.52 -7.20
N TYR A 180 -20.17 7.43 -7.41
CA TYR A 180 -19.72 6.57 -6.32
C TYR A 180 -18.49 7.13 -5.57
N ARG A 181 -17.86 8.20 -6.04
CA ARG A 181 -16.60 8.72 -5.51
C ARG A 181 -15.51 7.64 -5.46
N PHE A 182 -15.40 6.87 -6.52
CA PHE A 182 -14.47 5.75 -6.65
C PHE A 182 -13.37 6.07 -7.64
N PRO A 183 -12.09 5.91 -7.28
CA PRO A 183 -11.02 6.06 -8.24
C PRO A 183 -11.11 5.03 -9.37
N VAL A 184 -10.73 5.44 -10.60
CA VAL A 184 -10.62 4.61 -11.80
C VAL A 184 -9.38 4.98 -12.58
N ASP A 185 -8.68 3.98 -13.11
CA ASP A 185 -7.60 4.18 -14.08
C ASP A 185 -8.16 4.14 -15.51
N ILE A 186 -7.91 5.20 -16.27
CA ILE A 186 -8.23 5.30 -17.70
C ILE A 186 -6.91 5.20 -18.48
N TYR A 187 -6.75 4.10 -19.21
CA TYR A 187 -5.57 3.79 -20.01
C TYR A 187 -5.80 4.22 -21.46
N LEU A 188 -5.15 5.30 -21.89
CA LEU A 188 -5.23 5.83 -23.25
C LEU A 188 -4.07 5.33 -24.12
N SER A 189 -4.36 4.92 -25.35
CA SER A 189 -3.34 4.87 -26.41
C SER A 189 -3.03 6.28 -26.91
N ASP A 190 -1.91 6.46 -27.61
CA ASP A 190 -1.56 7.73 -28.25
C ASP A 190 -2.57 8.12 -29.34
N THR A 191 -3.11 7.14 -30.07
CA THR A 191 -4.20 7.35 -31.02
C THR A 191 -5.46 7.90 -30.35
N MET A 192 -5.92 7.27 -29.26
CA MET A 192 -7.14 7.71 -28.59
C MET A 192 -6.96 9.05 -27.89
N LEU A 193 -5.75 9.31 -27.39
CA LEU A 193 -5.39 10.63 -26.89
C LEU A 193 -5.54 11.70 -28.01
N ASP A 194 -5.03 11.44 -29.20
CA ASP A 194 -5.17 12.38 -30.32
C ASP A 194 -6.63 12.59 -30.76
N VAL A 195 -7.41 11.50 -30.82
CA VAL A 195 -8.85 11.55 -31.12
C VAL A 195 -9.58 12.41 -30.09
N TYR A 196 -9.35 12.20 -28.80
CA TYR A 196 -10.02 12.98 -27.75
C TYR A 196 -9.56 14.43 -27.73
N GLN A 197 -8.28 14.70 -27.97
CA GLN A 197 -7.77 16.07 -28.04
C GLN A 197 -8.37 16.85 -29.20
N SER A 198 -8.54 16.21 -30.37
CA SER A 198 -9.05 16.87 -31.58
C SER A 198 -10.58 16.97 -31.62
N SER A 199 -11.27 15.90 -31.22
CA SER A 199 -12.71 15.73 -31.49
C SER A 199 -13.59 15.76 -30.24
N TYR A 200 -13.02 15.47 -29.06
CA TYR A 200 -13.75 15.45 -27.77
C TYR A 200 -13.01 16.22 -26.67
N PRO A 201 -12.60 17.49 -26.90
CA PRO A 201 -11.75 18.23 -25.98
C PRO A 201 -12.40 18.42 -24.60
N ALA A 202 -13.74 18.50 -24.54
CA ALA A 202 -14.47 18.58 -23.28
C ALA A 202 -14.33 17.30 -22.42
N LEU A 203 -14.36 16.12 -23.06
CA LEU A 203 -14.11 14.86 -22.38
C LEU A 203 -12.65 14.79 -21.91
N LEU A 204 -11.70 15.14 -22.76
CA LEU A 204 -10.29 15.15 -22.38
C LEU A 204 -10.05 16.07 -21.17
N GLU A 205 -10.63 17.27 -21.17
CA GLU A 205 -10.54 18.19 -20.04
C GLU A 205 -11.17 17.60 -18.77
N ARG A 206 -12.30 16.91 -18.89
CA ARG A 206 -12.90 16.20 -17.76
C ARG A 206 -12.00 15.09 -17.22
N LEU A 207 -11.38 14.28 -18.08
CA LEU A 207 -10.44 13.24 -17.65
C LEU A 207 -9.21 13.82 -16.93
N ARG A 208 -8.77 15.01 -17.33
CA ARG A 208 -7.63 15.73 -16.72
C ARG A 208 -7.96 16.40 -15.39
N SER A 209 -9.22 16.77 -15.19
CA SER A 209 -9.67 17.55 -14.03
C SER A 209 -10.45 16.72 -13.00
N SER A 210 -11.06 15.60 -13.40
CA SER A 210 -11.85 14.73 -12.52
C SER A 210 -10.99 14.14 -11.41
N PRO A 211 -11.30 14.34 -10.13
CA PRO A 211 -10.42 13.91 -9.06
C PRO A 211 -10.31 12.38 -8.96
N PHE A 212 -11.29 11.64 -9.50
CA PHE A 212 -11.36 10.18 -9.44
C PHE A 212 -10.68 9.47 -10.62
N VAL A 213 -10.24 10.21 -11.64
CA VAL A 213 -9.60 9.63 -12.83
C VAL A 213 -8.08 9.63 -12.67
N GLY A 214 -7.48 8.45 -12.72
CA GLY A 214 -6.05 8.26 -12.95
C GLY A 214 -5.79 8.06 -14.44
N LEU A 215 -5.04 8.97 -15.07
CA LEU A 215 -4.69 8.84 -16.49
C LEU A 215 -3.41 8.02 -16.67
N ASN A 216 -3.52 6.92 -17.40
CA ASN A 216 -2.45 5.96 -17.66
C ASN A 216 -2.23 5.74 -19.15
N TYR A 217 -1.10 5.14 -19.51
CA TYR A 217 -0.74 4.91 -20.91
C TYR A 217 -0.89 3.44 -21.30
N HIS A 218 -1.57 3.20 -22.43
CA HIS A 218 -1.69 1.88 -23.02
C HIS A 218 -0.87 1.77 -24.30
N MET A 219 0.24 1.04 -24.24
CA MET A 219 1.05 0.80 -25.43
C MET A 219 0.36 -0.26 -26.29
N ARG A 220 0.01 0.10 -27.52
CA ARG A 220 -0.67 -0.75 -28.50
C ARG A 220 0.10 -0.77 -29.82
N PRO A 221 -0.26 -1.68 -30.76
CA PRO A 221 0.15 -1.56 -32.15
C PRO A 221 -0.14 -0.15 -32.70
N PRO A 222 0.31 0.21 -33.91
CA PRO A 222 1.25 -0.49 -34.78
C PRO A 222 2.73 -0.43 -34.32
N LYS A 223 3.03 -0.07 -33.07
CA LYS A 223 4.41 0.10 -32.57
C LYS A 223 5.28 -1.14 -32.79
N PRO A 224 6.51 -0.99 -33.30
CA PRO A 224 7.31 -2.13 -33.76
C PRO A 224 7.96 -2.96 -32.65
N TYR A 225 7.80 -2.55 -31.39
CA TYR A 225 8.23 -3.29 -30.21
C TYR A 225 7.06 -3.86 -29.41
N TYR A 226 5.83 -3.73 -29.91
CA TYR A 226 4.70 -4.46 -29.34
C TYR A 226 4.92 -5.98 -29.53
N LEU A 227 4.35 -6.78 -28.63
CA LEU A 227 4.47 -8.25 -28.61
C LEU A 227 4.20 -8.88 -30.01
N ASN A 228 5.25 -9.44 -30.62
CA ASN A 228 5.31 -9.99 -31.97
C ASN A 228 5.19 -8.99 -33.16
N TYR A 229 5.60 -7.73 -33.00
CA TYR A 229 5.49 -6.67 -34.02
C TYR A 229 6.82 -6.11 -34.52
N ASP A 230 7.89 -6.91 -34.57
CA ASP A 230 9.22 -6.48 -35.04
C ASP A 230 9.32 -6.25 -36.57
N TRP A 231 8.34 -5.55 -37.15
CA TRP A 231 8.25 -5.26 -38.58
C TRP A 231 9.28 -4.20 -39.02
N ALA A 232 9.74 -3.35 -38.10
CA ALA A 232 10.77 -2.34 -38.37
C ALA A 232 12.21 -2.83 -38.10
N GLY A 233 12.38 -4.09 -37.66
CA GLY A 233 13.71 -4.68 -37.45
C GLY A 233 14.46 -4.11 -36.25
N LEU A 234 13.77 -3.78 -35.16
CA LEU A 234 14.36 -3.30 -33.91
C LEU A 234 15.33 -4.34 -33.32
N ALA A 235 15.09 -5.64 -33.54
CA ALA A 235 16.01 -6.68 -33.07
C ALA A 235 17.40 -6.62 -33.71
N ASN A 236 17.56 -5.94 -34.85
CA ASN A 236 18.86 -5.75 -35.51
C ASN A 236 19.66 -4.55 -34.95
N LEU A 237 19.04 -3.76 -34.07
CA LEU A 237 19.67 -2.62 -33.43
C LEU A 237 20.39 -3.04 -32.15
N SER A 238 21.41 -2.29 -31.74
CA SER A 238 21.99 -2.41 -30.41
C SER A 238 20.97 -2.04 -29.32
N ALA A 239 21.15 -2.51 -28.09
CA ALA A 239 20.22 -2.19 -26.98
C ALA A 239 20.04 -0.68 -26.74
N SER A 240 21.11 0.13 -26.91
CA SER A 240 21.03 1.58 -26.81
C SER A 240 20.24 2.20 -27.97
N ALA A 241 20.43 1.70 -29.20
CA ALA A 241 19.66 2.13 -30.36
C ALA A 241 18.19 1.70 -30.28
N GLN A 242 17.90 0.50 -29.76
CA GLN A 242 16.53 0.06 -29.45
C GLN A 242 15.86 1.01 -28.45
N THR A 243 16.55 1.33 -27.36
CA THR A 243 16.05 2.26 -26.34
C THR A 243 15.75 3.63 -26.94
N ALA A 244 16.67 4.18 -27.73
CA ALA A 244 16.49 5.49 -28.39
C ALA A 244 15.33 5.48 -29.38
N GLU A 245 15.18 4.41 -30.17
CA GLU A 245 14.10 4.28 -31.13
C GLU A 245 12.73 4.11 -30.47
N ILE A 246 12.65 3.30 -29.40
CA ILE A 246 11.44 3.16 -28.59
C ILE A 246 11.06 4.51 -27.97
N GLN A 247 12.03 5.23 -27.41
CA GLN A 247 11.81 6.56 -26.86
C GLN A 247 11.26 7.52 -27.92
N ALA A 248 11.80 7.48 -29.15
CA ALA A 248 11.29 8.29 -30.26
C ALA A 248 9.83 7.94 -30.62
N TYR A 249 9.46 6.66 -30.62
CA TYR A 249 8.06 6.22 -30.82
C TYR A 249 7.12 6.65 -29.68
N GLU A 250 7.64 6.80 -28.47
CA GLU A 250 6.87 7.26 -27.31
C GLU A 250 6.83 8.79 -27.16
N SER A 251 7.46 9.51 -28.08
CA SER A 251 7.49 10.97 -28.14
C SER A 251 6.52 11.57 -29.17
N VAL A 252 6.07 10.76 -30.14
CA VAL A 252 5.28 11.21 -31.29
C VAL A 252 4.11 10.28 -31.57
N LEU A 253 3.12 10.78 -32.29
CA LEU A 253 2.00 9.97 -32.77
C LEU A 253 2.48 9.01 -33.86
N VAL A 254 1.92 7.81 -33.91
CA VAL A 254 2.16 6.83 -34.99
C VAL A 254 1.11 6.92 -36.09
N ASP A 255 1.53 6.73 -37.34
CA ASP A 255 0.62 6.57 -38.46
C ASP A 255 -0.03 5.19 -38.41
N LEU A 256 -1.37 5.13 -38.40
CA LEU A 256 -2.11 3.89 -38.22
C LEU A 256 -2.00 2.91 -39.40
N THR A 257 -1.65 3.39 -40.59
CA THR A 257 -1.56 2.59 -41.82
C THR A 257 -0.17 1.96 -41.94
N THR A 258 0.87 2.72 -41.63
CA THR A 258 2.27 2.34 -41.87
C THR A 258 3.02 1.95 -40.59
N GLY A 259 2.52 2.37 -39.44
CA GLY A 259 3.17 2.23 -38.14
C GLY A 259 4.35 3.14 -37.92
N GLN A 260 4.69 3.99 -38.89
CA GLN A 260 5.82 4.90 -38.80
C GLN A 260 5.51 6.05 -37.85
N LYS A 261 6.58 6.60 -37.25
CA LYS A 261 6.53 7.84 -36.46
C LYS A 261 6.08 9.00 -37.34
N THR A 262 5.20 9.86 -36.83
CA THR A 262 4.85 11.14 -37.45
C THR A 262 5.66 12.29 -36.85
N SER A 263 5.47 13.52 -37.34
CA SER A 263 6.01 14.75 -36.73
C SER A 263 5.14 15.31 -35.60
N LYS A 264 3.92 14.78 -35.41
CA LYS A 264 2.97 15.28 -34.43
C LYS A 264 3.34 14.74 -33.04
N PRO A 265 3.38 15.57 -31.98
CA PRO A 265 3.58 15.09 -30.62
C PRO A 265 2.55 14.02 -30.23
N GLY A 266 2.98 13.02 -29.49
CA GLY A 266 2.13 11.89 -29.12
C GLY A 266 2.82 10.96 -28.12
N GLY A 267 2.37 9.70 -28.09
CA GLY A 267 2.95 8.69 -27.21
C GLY A 267 2.74 8.96 -25.72
N TYR A 268 3.49 8.20 -24.92
CA TYR A 268 3.60 8.40 -23.49
C TYR A 268 4.05 9.82 -23.11
N GLN A 269 4.95 10.43 -23.89
CA GLN A 269 5.47 11.77 -23.61
C GLN A 269 4.36 12.82 -23.62
N LEU A 270 3.46 12.81 -24.63
CA LEU A 270 2.36 13.76 -24.68
C LEU A 270 1.41 13.57 -23.49
N LEU A 271 1.06 12.33 -23.15
CA LEU A 271 0.17 12.05 -22.02
C LEU A 271 0.71 12.67 -20.72
N ARG A 272 2.03 12.59 -20.47
CA ARG A 272 2.67 13.20 -19.29
C ARG A 272 2.42 14.69 -19.15
N THR A 273 2.19 15.38 -20.26
CA THR A 273 2.02 16.84 -20.28
C THR A 273 0.60 17.27 -19.89
N LEU A 274 -0.39 16.36 -19.89
CA LEU A 274 -1.81 16.66 -19.72
C LEU A 274 -2.26 17.01 -18.27
N GLY A 275 -1.43 17.71 -17.50
CA GLY A 275 -1.82 18.30 -16.23
C GLY A 275 -2.02 17.32 -15.06
N ASP A 276 -2.80 17.77 -14.07
CA ASP A 276 -2.84 17.30 -12.67
C ASP A 276 -3.02 15.78 -12.49
N ASN A 277 -3.94 15.18 -13.25
CA ASN A 277 -4.23 13.74 -13.15
C ASN A 277 -3.24 12.86 -13.94
N ALA A 278 -2.57 13.43 -14.95
CA ALA A 278 -1.61 12.71 -15.77
C ALA A 278 -0.20 12.71 -15.17
N ARG A 279 0.13 13.60 -14.22
CA ARG A 279 1.50 13.71 -13.69
C ARG A 279 1.80 12.78 -12.52
N ILE A 280 0.78 12.35 -11.77
CA ILE A 280 0.97 11.62 -10.50
C ILE A 280 1.04 10.10 -10.71
N ALA A 281 0.63 9.57 -11.87
CA ALA A 281 0.37 8.13 -11.96
C ALA A 281 0.41 7.47 -13.33
N ILE A 282 1.41 7.76 -14.16
CA ILE A 282 1.45 7.12 -15.47
C ILE A 282 2.10 5.75 -15.32
N VAL A 283 1.25 4.74 -15.19
CA VAL A 283 1.63 3.33 -15.32
C VAL A 283 1.56 2.99 -16.81
N PRO A 284 2.69 2.93 -17.55
CA PRO A 284 2.68 2.35 -18.88
C PRO A 284 2.38 0.86 -18.80
N ALA A 285 1.29 0.45 -19.46
CA ALA A 285 1.04 -0.96 -19.76
C ALA A 285 1.91 -1.37 -20.96
N MET A 286 3.10 -1.90 -20.66
CA MET A 286 4.10 -2.26 -21.66
C MET A 286 3.89 -3.70 -22.11
N GLN A 287 3.31 -3.91 -23.29
CA GLN A 287 3.15 -5.23 -23.91
C GLN A 287 4.19 -5.44 -25.01
N ALA A 288 5.45 -5.68 -24.63
CA ALA A 288 6.57 -5.91 -25.55
C ALA A 288 7.08 -7.37 -25.48
N ASP A 289 7.79 -7.81 -26.52
CA ASP A 289 8.51 -9.09 -26.51
C ASP A 289 9.62 -9.08 -25.45
N GLU A 290 9.92 -10.25 -24.85
CA GLU A 290 10.98 -10.39 -23.83
C GLU A 290 12.31 -9.76 -24.26
N LYS A 291 12.68 -9.94 -25.54
CA LYS A 291 13.91 -9.39 -26.14
C LYS A 291 13.98 -7.86 -26.15
N PHE A 292 12.86 -7.16 -25.97
CA PHE A 292 12.77 -5.70 -25.96
C PHE A 292 12.48 -5.14 -24.57
N LEU A 293 12.05 -5.94 -23.60
CA LEU A 293 11.54 -5.44 -22.31
C LEU A 293 12.55 -4.54 -21.56
N ASP A 294 13.84 -4.84 -21.60
CA ASP A 294 14.87 -4.01 -20.96
C ASP A 294 15.02 -2.64 -21.63
N ALA A 295 15.04 -2.61 -22.97
CA ALA A 295 15.09 -1.39 -23.75
C ALA A 295 13.80 -0.57 -23.59
N THR A 296 12.63 -1.22 -23.60
CA THR A 296 11.34 -0.58 -23.37
C THR A 296 11.27 0.02 -21.97
N ALA A 297 11.56 -0.75 -20.91
CA ALA A 297 11.55 -0.23 -19.55
C ALA A 297 12.53 0.95 -19.37
N THR A 298 13.70 0.89 -20.01
CA THR A 298 14.68 1.98 -19.98
C THR A 298 14.16 3.24 -20.68
N ALA A 299 13.57 3.10 -21.87
CA ALA A 299 12.98 4.22 -22.59
C ALA A 299 11.86 4.91 -21.79
N PHE A 300 10.94 4.13 -21.21
CA PHE A 300 9.87 4.68 -20.38
C PHE A 300 10.40 5.34 -19.10
N LYS A 301 11.44 4.79 -18.45
CA LYS A 301 12.12 5.45 -17.32
C LYS A 301 12.78 6.77 -17.72
N ASN A 302 13.43 6.83 -18.89
CA ASN A 302 14.00 8.08 -19.41
C ASN A 302 12.91 9.13 -19.67
N LEU A 303 11.73 8.68 -20.09
CA LEU A 303 10.53 9.50 -20.20
C LEU A 303 9.83 9.75 -18.85
N GLY A 304 10.37 9.21 -17.75
CA GLY A 304 9.99 9.43 -16.35
C GLY A 304 8.83 8.57 -15.84
N ALA A 305 8.63 7.37 -16.38
CA ALA A 305 7.85 6.34 -15.73
C ALA A 305 8.52 5.88 -14.43
N SER A 306 7.70 5.64 -13.40
CA SER A 306 8.15 5.05 -12.13
C SER A 306 7.43 3.74 -11.80
N TRP A 307 6.33 3.46 -12.49
CA TRP A 307 5.54 2.23 -12.37
C TRP A 307 5.41 1.56 -13.73
N THR A 308 4.95 0.32 -13.76
CA THR A 308 4.48 -0.37 -14.95
C THR A 308 3.47 -1.46 -14.59
N LEU A 309 2.71 -1.92 -15.58
CA LEU A 309 1.79 -3.03 -15.47
C LEU A 309 2.42 -4.24 -16.15
N ALA A 310 2.37 -5.39 -15.48
CA ALA A 310 2.80 -6.68 -16.02
C ALA A 310 1.69 -7.71 -15.79
N HIS A 311 1.58 -8.69 -16.69
CA HIS A 311 0.73 -9.87 -16.52
C HIS A 311 1.64 -11.09 -16.48
N THR A 312 2.15 -11.43 -15.30
CA THR A 312 3.16 -12.49 -15.12
C THR A 312 2.55 -13.87 -14.81
N GLY A 313 1.23 -13.94 -14.65
CA GLY A 313 0.53 -15.17 -14.22
C GLY A 313 0.77 -15.56 -12.76
N GLY A 314 1.53 -14.76 -12.00
CA GLY A 314 1.80 -14.93 -10.58
C GLY A 314 1.37 -13.72 -9.75
N ALA A 315 1.53 -13.80 -8.43
CA ALA A 315 1.18 -12.72 -7.52
C ALA A 315 2.09 -11.50 -7.71
N LEU A 316 1.49 -10.34 -8.00
CA LEU A 316 2.17 -9.05 -8.00
C LEU A 316 1.76 -8.29 -6.74
N ASN A 317 2.68 -8.18 -5.79
CA ASN A 317 2.45 -7.54 -4.50
C ASN A 317 2.80 -6.05 -4.56
N LEU A 318 2.23 -5.28 -3.62
CA LEU A 318 2.56 -3.86 -3.49
C LEU A 318 4.06 -3.70 -3.17
N GLY A 319 4.79 -2.96 -4.00
CA GLY A 319 6.22 -2.70 -3.83
C GLY A 319 7.14 -3.64 -4.59
N ASP A 320 6.61 -4.70 -5.22
CA ASP A 320 7.39 -5.52 -6.15
C ASP A 320 7.92 -4.64 -7.30
N THR A 321 9.13 -4.93 -7.77
CA THR A 321 9.78 -4.17 -8.84
C THR A 321 10.29 -5.08 -9.95
N ALA A 322 10.33 -4.55 -11.17
CA ALA A 322 11.01 -5.18 -12.29
C ALA A 322 11.69 -4.10 -13.13
N ARG A 323 12.94 -4.33 -13.53
CA ARG A 323 13.70 -3.44 -14.44
C ARG A 323 13.78 -1.99 -13.95
N GLY A 324 13.76 -1.79 -12.63
CA GLY A 324 13.80 -0.46 -11.98
C GLY A 324 12.48 0.30 -12.01
N LEU A 325 11.37 -0.36 -12.32
CA LEU A 325 10.01 0.17 -12.22
C LEU A 325 9.24 -0.61 -11.16
N TYR A 326 8.35 0.08 -10.43
CA TYR A 326 7.40 -0.59 -9.55
C TYR A 326 6.35 -1.32 -10.39
N LEU A 327 6.02 -2.54 -10.00
CA LEU A 327 4.92 -3.27 -10.61
C LEU A 327 3.61 -2.82 -9.97
N ARG A 328 2.61 -2.52 -10.80
CA ARG A 328 1.23 -2.36 -10.32
C ARG A 328 0.82 -3.68 -9.64
N PRO A 329 0.43 -3.66 -8.35
CA PRO A 329 0.00 -4.89 -7.71
C PRO A 329 -1.27 -5.42 -8.35
N GLU A 330 -1.36 -6.74 -8.47
CA GLU A 330 -2.47 -7.49 -9.04
C GLU A 330 -2.30 -8.95 -8.63
N HIS A 331 -3.26 -9.45 -7.84
CA HIS A 331 -3.34 -10.86 -7.45
C HIS A 331 -4.43 -11.60 -8.23
N TYR A 332 -5.33 -10.86 -8.90
CA TYR A 332 -6.33 -11.42 -9.80
C TYR A 332 -6.76 -10.38 -10.84
N ASP A 333 -6.68 -10.72 -12.13
CA ASP A 333 -7.21 -9.91 -13.24
C ASP A 333 -8.68 -10.27 -13.46
N LEU A 334 -9.58 -9.54 -12.80
CA LEU A 334 -11.02 -9.69 -12.97
C LEU A 334 -11.46 -9.03 -14.29
N LYS A 335 -11.54 -9.84 -15.34
CA LYS A 335 -12.06 -9.44 -16.65
C LYS A 335 -13.59 -9.36 -16.63
N LEU A 336 -14.14 -8.25 -16.12
CA LEU A 336 -15.60 -8.09 -15.96
C LEU A 336 -16.37 -8.30 -17.27
N PHE A 337 -15.80 -7.90 -18.41
CA PHE A 337 -16.42 -8.00 -19.73
C PHE A 337 -16.71 -9.45 -20.17
N GLU A 338 -16.09 -10.46 -19.54
CA GLU A 338 -16.30 -11.89 -19.79
C GLU A 338 -17.41 -12.49 -18.90
N LEU A 339 -18.00 -11.70 -17.99
CA LEU A 339 -18.86 -12.18 -16.90
C LEU A 339 -20.29 -11.61 -16.94
N THR A 340 -20.79 -11.22 -18.12
CA THR A 340 -22.17 -10.74 -18.27
C THR A 340 -23.19 -11.77 -17.78
N GLY A 341 -24.30 -11.28 -17.22
CA GLY A 341 -25.34 -12.13 -16.62
C GLY A 341 -25.08 -12.58 -15.18
N GLN A 342 -23.89 -12.33 -14.63
CA GLN A 342 -23.60 -12.52 -13.20
C GLN A 342 -23.89 -11.26 -12.38
N THR A 343 -23.87 -11.37 -11.05
CA THR A 343 -24.01 -10.21 -10.14
C THR A 343 -22.64 -9.68 -9.73
N GLY A 344 -22.56 -8.37 -9.47
CA GLY A 344 -21.34 -7.73 -8.97
C GLY A 344 -20.81 -8.35 -7.68
N GLN A 345 -21.70 -8.74 -6.77
CA GLN A 345 -21.33 -9.45 -5.54
C GLN A 345 -20.60 -10.76 -5.84
N ALA A 346 -21.19 -11.62 -6.67
CA ALA A 346 -20.63 -12.93 -6.95
C ALA A 346 -19.23 -12.84 -7.57
N VAL A 347 -19.05 -11.95 -8.55
CA VAL A 347 -17.77 -11.83 -9.27
C VAL A 347 -16.67 -11.20 -8.42
N VAL A 348 -17.00 -10.19 -7.60
CA VAL A 348 -16.01 -9.52 -6.74
C VAL A 348 -15.56 -10.44 -5.61
N GLU A 349 -16.50 -11.17 -4.98
CA GLU A 349 -16.16 -12.12 -3.90
C GLU A 349 -15.32 -13.29 -4.41
N ALA A 350 -15.67 -13.85 -5.58
CA ALA A 350 -14.88 -14.89 -6.22
C ALA A 350 -13.46 -14.41 -6.56
N ALA A 351 -13.33 -13.18 -7.07
CA ALA A 351 -12.03 -12.59 -7.40
C ALA A 351 -11.13 -12.42 -6.16
N PHE A 352 -11.66 -11.91 -5.05
CA PHE A 352 -10.88 -11.80 -3.82
C PHE A 352 -10.55 -13.16 -3.19
N SER A 353 -11.45 -14.13 -3.29
CA SER A 353 -11.14 -15.51 -2.89
C SER A 353 -9.97 -16.07 -3.70
N ALA A 354 -9.96 -15.86 -5.02
CA ALA A 354 -8.87 -16.29 -5.89
C ALA A 354 -7.56 -15.52 -5.61
N ALA A 355 -7.64 -14.21 -5.41
CA ALA A 355 -6.49 -13.36 -5.06
C ALA A 355 -5.78 -13.83 -3.79
N ARG A 356 -6.54 -14.18 -2.74
CA ARG A 356 -5.99 -14.67 -1.47
C ARG A 356 -5.44 -16.10 -1.56
N ALA A 357 -5.98 -16.91 -2.46
CA ALA A 357 -5.54 -18.29 -2.68
C ALA A 357 -4.31 -18.39 -3.60
N LEU A 358 -3.97 -17.32 -4.33
CA LEU A 358 -2.86 -17.32 -5.28
C LEU A 358 -1.52 -17.53 -4.55
N PRO A 359 -0.69 -18.53 -4.94
CA PRO A 359 0.62 -18.73 -4.34
C PRO A 359 1.51 -17.49 -4.43
N GLY A 360 2.10 -17.10 -3.31
CA GLY A 360 2.96 -15.91 -3.22
C GLY A 360 2.22 -14.58 -3.04
N ALA A 361 0.87 -14.59 -3.05
CA ALA A 361 0.08 -13.41 -2.71
C ALA A 361 0.24 -13.05 -1.23
N ARG A 362 0.37 -11.75 -0.95
CA ARG A 362 0.49 -11.20 0.39
C ARG A 362 -0.49 -10.04 0.54
N ALA A 363 -1.06 -9.89 1.73
CA ALA A 363 -1.82 -8.69 2.04
C ALA A 363 -0.94 -7.43 1.86
N PRO A 364 -1.51 -6.26 1.50
CA PRO A 364 -2.87 -6.12 1.01
C PRO A 364 -3.09 -6.90 -0.31
N PHE A 365 -4.26 -7.53 -0.45
CA PHE A 365 -4.66 -8.25 -1.65
C PHE A 365 -5.27 -7.28 -2.68
N PHE A 366 -5.01 -7.53 -3.95
CA PHE A 366 -5.33 -6.61 -5.04
C PHE A 366 -6.06 -7.34 -6.15
N VAL A 367 -7.24 -6.86 -6.52
CA VAL A 367 -8.00 -7.33 -7.68
C VAL A 367 -8.06 -6.20 -8.71
N GLY A 368 -7.62 -6.48 -9.94
CA GLY A 368 -7.78 -5.57 -11.08
C GLY A 368 -9.10 -5.82 -11.78
N ALA A 369 -10.09 -4.95 -11.60
CA ALA A 369 -11.37 -4.97 -12.30
C ALA A 369 -11.24 -4.31 -13.69
N LYS A 370 -11.19 -5.10 -14.74
CA LYS A 370 -10.83 -4.67 -16.10
C LYS A 370 -12.00 -4.65 -17.07
N MET A 371 -12.09 -3.55 -17.83
CA MET A 371 -12.97 -3.36 -18.98
C MET A 371 -12.21 -2.65 -20.12
N HIS A 372 -12.72 -2.74 -21.34
CA HIS A 372 -12.34 -1.87 -22.45
C HIS A 372 -13.54 -1.00 -22.85
N ASP A 373 -13.29 0.19 -23.38
CA ASP A 373 -14.32 1.05 -23.98
C ASP A 373 -15.20 0.29 -24.99
N ASN A 374 -14.57 -0.45 -25.90
CA ASN A 374 -15.25 -1.22 -26.93
C ASN A 374 -16.16 -2.31 -26.37
N ASP A 375 -15.93 -2.82 -25.16
CA ASP A 375 -16.71 -3.94 -24.60
C ASP A 375 -18.18 -3.54 -24.41
N PHE A 376 -18.45 -2.23 -24.27
CA PHE A 376 -19.80 -1.69 -24.12
C PHE A 376 -20.58 -1.56 -25.42
N PHE A 377 -19.94 -1.59 -26.59
CA PHE A 377 -20.64 -1.29 -27.86
C PHE A 377 -20.22 -2.12 -29.08
N ALA A 378 -19.03 -2.71 -29.10
CA ALA A 378 -18.49 -3.45 -30.25
C ALA A 378 -18.12 -4.90 -29.90
N GLN A 379 -18.24 -5.81 -30.87
CA GLN A 379 -17.89 -7.22 -30.67
C GLN A 379 -16.38 -7.46 -30.52
N LYS A 380 -15.56 -6.62 -31.13
CA LYS A 380 -14.09 -6.60 -31.05
C LYS A 380 -13.61 -5.15 -31.02
N SER A 381 -12.43 -4.92 -30.45
CA SER A 381 -11.76 -3.62 -30.53
C SER A 381 -11.24 -3.34 -31.94
N ALA A 382 -11.13 -2.05 -32.29
CA ALA A 382 -10.41 -1.58 -33.48
C ALA A 382 -9.01 -2.22 -33.61
N TRP A 383 -8.29 -2.39 -32.50
CA TRP A 383 -6.97 -3.04 -32.50
C TRP A 383 -7.00 -4.49 -32.98
N ASN A 384 -7.97 -5.26 -32.50
CA ASN A 384 -8.10 -6.65 -32.90
C ASN A 384 -8.44 -6.75 -34.39
N VAL A 385 -9.38 -5.94 -34.87
CA VAL A 385 -9.81 -5.97 -36.27
C VAL A 385 -8.70 -5.54 -37.22
N VAL A 386 -8.01 -4.44 -36.91
CA VAL A 386 -7.04 -3.82 -37.83
C VAL A 386 -5.67 -4.52 -37.78
N TYR A 387 -5.15 -4.85 -36.59
CA TYR A 387 -3.74 -5.24 -36.43
C TYR A 387 -3.55 -6.72 -36.04
N VAL A 388 -4.52 -7.31 -35.35
CA VAL A 388 -4.44 -8.75 -35.02
C VAL A 388 -4.99 -9.58 -36.17
N ASP A 389 -6.24 -9.33 -36.56
CA ASP A 389 -6.94 -10.04 -37.62
C ASP A 389 -6.44 -9.60 -39.02
N GLY A 390 -6.09 -8.32 -39.19
CA GLY A 390 -5.53 -7.76 -40.42
C GLY A 390 -4.05 -8.09 -40.67
N GLY A 391 -3.38 -8.75 -39.72
CA GLY A 391 -1.97 -9.15 -39.80
C GLY A 391 -1.00 -8.20 -39.10
N LYS A 392 0.15 -8.72 -38.64
CA LYS A 392 1.10 -7.99 -37.78
C LYS A 392 2.15 -7.17 -38.54
N ARG A 393 1.91 -6.84 -39.81
CA ARG A 393 2.84 -6.08 -40.67
C ARG A 393 2.08 -5.04 -41.52
N PRO A 394 2.68 -3.87 -41.78
CA PRO A 394 2.08 -2.85 -42.64
C PRO A 394 2.07 -3.27 -44.13
N PRO A 395 1.24 -2.62 -44.97
CA PRO A 395 0.28 -1.58 -44.61
C PRO A 395 -1.01 -2.16 -44.01
N TRP A 396 -1.54 -1.48 -42.99
CA TRP A 396 -2.82 -1.80 -42.34
C TRP A 396 -3.96 -0.97 -42.90
N ASN A 397 -5.19 -1.45 -42.73
CA ASN A 397 -6.40 -0.70 -43.09
C ASN A 397 -7.14 -0.22 -41.83
N PRO A 398 -6.90 1.02 -41.35
CA PRO A 398 -7.58 1.54 -40.16
C PRO A 398 -9.07 1.83 -40.38
N ALA A 399 -9.60 1.71 -41.61
CA ALA A 399 -11.02 1.87 -41.88
C ALA A 399 -11.86 0.62 -41.54
N LEU A 400 -11.22 -0.52 -41.22
CA LEU A 400 -11.94 -1.73 -40.81
C LEU A 400 -12.63 -1.51 -39.45
N LYS A 401 -13.85 -2.02 -39.32
CA LYS A 401 -14.65 -1.90 -38.10
C LYS A 401 -15.21 -3.24 -37.65
N SER A 402 -15.33 -3.43 -36.34
CA SER A 402 -16.07 -4.56 -35.77
C SER A 402 -17.58 -4.33 -35.92
N ALA A 403 -18.37 -5.40 -36.02
CA ALA A 403 -19.81 -5.29 -35.81
C ALA A 403 -20.10 -4.73 -34.40
N LEU A 404 -21.18 -3.94 -34.28
CA LEU A 404 -21.70 -3.46 -33.00
C LEU A 404 -22.42 -4.59 -32.25
N LYS A 405 -22.44 -4.49 -30.94
CA LYS A 405 -23.23 -5.35 -30.05
C LYS A 405 -24.72 -5.04 -30.18
N SER A 406 -25.57 -6.06 -29.95
CA SER A 406 -27.01 -5.84 -29.84
C SER A 406 -27.33 -4.96 -28.62
N SER A 407 -28.46 -4.25 -28.61
CA SER A 407 -28.84 -3.42 -27.45
C SER A 407 -28.93 -4.23 -26.16
N ALA A 408 -29.35 -5.49 -26.23
CA ALA A 408 -29.40 -6.39 -25.08
C ALA A 408 -27.99 -6.70 -24.54
N ASP A 409 -27.03 -6.99 -25.43
CA ASP A 409 -25.64 -7.25 -25.02
C ASP A 409 -24.97 -6.01 -24.43
N GLN A 410 -25.22 -4.82 -25.01
CA GLN A 410 -24.73 -3.55 -24.47
C GLN A 410 -25.29 -3.30 -23.06
N ALA A 411 -26.60 -3.52 -22.88
CA ALA A 411 -27.25 -3.40 -21.58
C ALA A 411 -26.69 -4.38 -20.54
N ALA A 412 -26.42 -5.62 -20.95
CA ALA A 412 -25.82 -6.63 -20.07
C ALA A 412 -24.40 -6.25 -19.62
N GLN A 413 -23.60 -5.63 -20.49
CA GLN A 413 -22.26 -5.13 -20.15
C GLN A 413 -22.31 -3.97 -19.15
N TRP A 414 -23.23 -3.03 -19.33
CA TRP A 414 -23.46 -1.98 -18.33
C TRP A 414 -23.95 -2.55 -17.00
N ALA A 415 -24.86 -3.53 -17.02
CA ALA A 415 -25.43 -4.10 -15.81
C ALA A 415 -24.37 -4.77 -14.91
N ILE A 416 -23.43 -5.54 -15.47
CA ILE A 416 -22.36 -6.17 -14.66
C ILE A 416 -21.41 -5.11 -14.07
N TYR A 417 -21.05 -4.09 -14.85
CA TYR A 417 -20.16 -3.02 -14.40
C TYR A 417 -20.79 -2.18 -13.27
N GLU A 418 -22.04 -1.75 -13.45
CA GLU A 418 -22.79 -0.98 -12.45
C GLU A 418 -23.08 -1.80 -11.19
N SER A 419 -23.40 -3.09 -11.34
CA SER A 419 -23.61 -4.00 -10.21
C SER A 419 -22.34 -4.18 -9.37
N ALA A 420 -21.17 -4.27 -9.99
CA ALA A 420 -19.90 -4.35 -9.27
C ALA A 420 -19.61 -3.07 -8.47
N LEU A 421 -19.80 -1.89 -9.08
CA LEU A 421 -19.67 -0.60 -8.39
C LEU A 421 -20.63 -0.49 -7.19
N ALA A 422 -21.90 -0.84 -7.39
CA ALA A 422 -22.93 -0.79 -6.35
C ALA A 422 -22.59 -1.71 -5.17
N TYR A 423 -22.17 -2.95 -5.46
CA TYR A 423 -21.79 -3.91 -4.43
C TYR A 423 -20.59 -3.42 -3.61
N VAL A 424 -19.51 -2.98 -4.26
CA VAL A 424 -18.32 -2.47 -3.56
C VAL A 424 -18.68 -1.23 -2.73
N SER A 425 -19.57 -0.37 -3.23
CA SER A 425 -20.10 0.77 -2.48
C SER A 425 -20.86 0.37 -1.22
N SER A 426 -21.60 -0.73 -1.24
CA SER A 426 -22.26 -1.29 -0.05
C SER A 426 -21.27 -1.88 0.98
N GLN A 427 -20.02 -2.11 0.57
CA GLN A 427 -18.98 -2.80 1.35
C GLN A 427 -17.73 -1.91 1.59
N ARG A 428 -17.88 -0.58 1.62
CA ARG A 428 -16.75 0.37 1.77
C ARG A 428 -15.91 0.21 3.05
N GLN A 429 -16.44 -0.43 4.07
CA GLN A 429 -15.72 -0.78 5.30
C GLN A 429 -14.78 -1.98 5.10
N ARG A 430 -14.99 -2.77 4.05
CA ARG A 430 -14.22 -3.96 3.74
C ARG A 430 -13.25 -3.74 2.58
N PHE A 431 -13.74 -3.13 1.50
CA PHE A 431 -12.94 -2.92 0.29
C PHE A 431 -12.37 -1.52 0.23
N GLY A 432 -11.06 -1.43 0.02
CA GLY A 432 -10.42 -0.23 -0.49
C GLY A 432 -10.51 -0.20 -2.01
N ILE A 433 -10.54 1.00 -2.57
CA ILE A 433 -10.43 1.21 -4.01
C ILE A 433 -9.27 2.16 -4.26
N ALA A 434 -8.42 1.80 -5.19
CA ALA A 434 -7.27 2.61 -5.58
C ALA A 434 -7.18 2.70 -7.10
N ASN A 435 -6.84 3.88 -7.60
CA ASN A 435 -6.23 4.06 -8.92
C ASN A 435 -4.70 4.07 -8.77
N ALA A 436 -3.96 4.17 -9.85
CA ALA A 436 -2.50 4.23 -9.82
C ALA A 436 -1.91 5.30 -8.87
N PRO A 437 -2.43 6.54 -8.78
CA PRO A 437 -2.00 7.49 -7.75
C PRO A 437 -2.20 6.96 -6.32
N GLY A 438 -3.33 6.32 -6.05
CA GLY A 438 -3.64 5.70 -4.77
C GLY A 438 -2.65 4.60 -4.39
N LEU A 439 -2.26 3.75 -5.35
CA LEU A 439 -1.27 2.71 -5.13
C LEU A 439 0.11 3.30 -4.76
N ALA A 440 0.50 4.39 -5.42
CA ALA A 440 1.72 5.10 -5.09
C ALA A 440 1.67 5.66 -3.66
N GLN A 441 0.53 6.22 -3.24
CA GLN A 441 0.31 6.67 -1.86
C GLN A 441 0.33 5.50 -0.86
N LEU A 442 -0.29 4.36 -1.16
CA LEU A 442 -0.25 3.17 -0.31
C LEU A 442 1.18 2.67 -0.11
N ARG A 443 1.97 2.61 -1.19
CA ARG A 443 3.39 2.25 -1.13
C ARG A 443 4.19 3.26 -0.30
N ALA A 444 4.02 4.55 -0.58
CA ALA A 444 4.72 5.61 0.16
C ALA A 444 4.37 5.56 1.64
N THR A 445 3.12 5.28 2.01
CA THR A 445 2.70 5.09 3.40
C THR A 445 3.41 3.90 4.06
N ALA A 446 3.52 2.78 3.35
CA ALA A 446 4.26 1.62 3.84
C ALA A 446 5.76 1.92 4.02
N GLN A 447 6.33 2.79 3.19
CA GLN A 447 7.73 3.24 3.27
C GLN A 447 7.94 4.29 4.38
N ASP A 448 7.10 5.32 4.48
CA ASP A 448 7.20 6.45 5.39
C ASP A 448 6.85 6.11 6.85
N ALA A 449 6.19 4.98 7.09
CA ALA A 449 6.10 4.37 8.42
C ALA A 449 7.46 3.89 8.98
N GLY A 450 8.57 4.20 8.29
CA GLY A 450 9.92 3.75 8.62
C GLY A 450 10.25 2.38 8.03
N GLY A 451 9.52 1.96 7.00
CA GLY A 451 9.49 0.61 6.49
C GLY A 451 8.88 -0.40 7.47
N PRO A 452 8.81 -1.68 7.10
CA PRO A 452 8.47 -2.78 8.00
C PRO A 452 9.32 -2.74 9.27
N GLN A 453 8.68 -2.77 10.43
CA GLN A 453 9.37 -2.85 11.71
C GLN A 453 9.29 -4.28 12.25
N LEU A 454 10.41 -4.82 12.74
CA LEU A 454 10.43 -6.06 13.52
C LEU A 454 10.44 -5.71 15.01
N HIS A 455 9.33 -5.96 15.68
CA HIS A 455 9.25 -5.87 17.13
C HIS A 455 9.74 -7.16 17.76
N VAL A 456 10.80 -7.07 18.54
CA VAL A 456 11.38 -8.22 19.24
C VAL A 456 11.15 -8.10 20.74
N SER A 457 10.60 -9.15 21.34
CA SER A 457 10.48 -9.31 22.78
C SER A 457 11.28 -10.53 23.26
N GLY A 458 11.78 -10.47 24.48
CA GLY A 458 12.15 -11.66 25.22
C GLY A 458 10.98 -12.11 26.09
N THR A 459 10.88 -13.40 26.38
CA THR A 459 9.81 -13.97 27.21
C THR A 459 10.29 -15.21 27.96
N MET A 460 9.62 -15.53 29.06
CA MET A 460 9.86 -16.71 29.89
C MET A 460 8.54 -17.19 30.47
N HIS A 461 8.30 -18.50 30.47
CA HIS A 461 7.23 -19.12 31.24
C HIS A 461 7.81 -19.79 32.48
N ILE A 462 7.27 -19.46 33.66
CA ILE A 462 7.58 -20.16 34.90
C ILE A 462 6.36 -20.99 35.29
N GLU A 463 6.51 -22.29 35.12
CA GLU A 463 5.44 -23.29 35.22
C GLU A 463 5.08 -23.67 36.66
N SER A 464 3.94 -24.33 36.83
CA SER A 464 3.52 -24.91 38.11
C SER A 464 4.51 -25.92 38.73
N VAL A 465 5.37 -26.53 37.92
CA VAL A 465 6.24 -27.66 38.33
C VAL A 465 7.51 -27.17 39.02
N PRO A 466 7.71 -27.42 40.34
CA PRO A 466 8.82 -26.85 41.09
C PRO A 466 10.22 -27.24 40.61
N THR A 467 10.36 -28.44 40.03
CA THR A 467 11.66 -28.91 39.49
C THR A 467 12.16 -28.13 38.28
N ASN A 468 11.30 -27.26 37.72
CA ASN A 468 11.59 -26.40 36.58
C ASN A 468 11.72 -24.92 36.97
N TRP A 469 11.58 -24.57 38.25
CA TRP A 469 11.73 -23.19 38.71
C TRP A 469 13.18 -22.73 38.60
N PRO A 470 13.40 -21.44 38.28
CA PRO A 470 14.74 -20.86 38.29
C PRO A 470 15.25 -20.72 39.73
N ASN A 471 16.57 -20.67 39.91
CA ASN A 471 17.10 -20.03 41.10
C ASN A 471 16.76 -18.53 41.05
N VAL A 472 16.18 -18.00 42.14
CA VAL A 472 15.67 -16.62 42.18
C VAL A 472 16.77 -15.57 42.01
N ASP A 473 17.96 -15.80 42.57
CA ASP A 473 19.07 -14.86 42.46
C ASP A 473 19.65 -14.85 41.04
N ASP A 474 19.78 -16.04 40.42
CA ASP A 474 20.19 -16.17 39.02
C ASP A 474 19.17 -15.53 38.07
N LEU A 475 17.87 -15.68 38.34
CA LEU A 475 16.79 -15.05 37.58
C LEU A 475 16.90 -13.52 37.61
N ILE A 476 17.06 -12.95 38.81
CA ILE A 476 17.19 -11.50 38.98
C ILE A 476 18.47 -11.00 38.29
N ALA A 477 19.59 -11.73 38.44
CA ALA A 477 20.84 -11.40 37.77
C ALA A 477 20.72 -11.45 36.24
N PHE A 478 20.03 -12.46 35.70
CA PHE A 478 19.72 -12.57 34.28
C PHE A 478 18.98 -11.34 33.77
N PHE A 479 17.86 -10.96 34.41
CA PHE A 479 17.04 -9.86 33.91
C PHE A 479 17.70 -8.48 34.05
N ARG A 480 18.52 -8.25 35.08
CA ARG A 480 19.32 -7.02 35.19
C ARG A 480 20.23 -6.79 33.97
N ARG A 481 20.75 -7.87 33.39
CA ARG A 481 21.52 -7.85 32.14
C ARG A 481 20.61 -7.77 30.92
N ALA A 482 19.57 -8.59 30.89
CA ALA A 482 18.71 -8.76 29.73
C ALA A 482 17.96 -7.48 29.33
N VAL A 483 17.51 -6.66 30.30
CA VAL A 483 16.76 -5.42 30.00
C VAL A 483 17.61 -4.27 29.46
N VAL A 484 18.94 -4.35 29.63
CA VAL A 484 19.88 -3.36 29.08
C VAL A 484 20.54 -3.83 27.77
N ALA A 485 20.47 -5.13 27.47
CA ALA A 485 20.96 -5.70 26.23
C ALA A 485 20.31 -5.02 25.00
N GLY A 486 21.07 -4.84 23.93
CA GLY A 486 20.55 -4.28 22.67
C GLY A 486 20.29 -2.77 22.64
N LYS A 487 20.61 -2.02 23.71
CA LYS A 487 20.58 -0.55 23.67
C LYS A 487 21.77 0.00 22.88
N VAL A 488 21.68 -0.09 21.56
CA VAL A 488 22.72 0.31 20.60
C VAL A 488 22.15 1.23 19.51
N GLY A 489 23.00 2.02 18.86
CA GLY A 489 22.59 2.89 17.76
C GLY A 489 21.49 3.88 18.16
N THR A 490 20.36 3.82 17.47
CA THR A 490 19.19 4.69 17.70
C THR A 490 18.16 4.12 18.67
N GLN A 491 18.42 2.96 19.28
CA GLN A 491 17.49 2.33 20.22
C GLN A 491 17.38 3.15 21.51
N ALA A 492 16.17 3.63 21.80
CA ALA A 492 15.90 4.38 23.02
C ALA A 492 16.02 3.52 24.30
N THR A 493 15.85 2.20 24.17
CA THR A 493 15.77 1.24 25.28
C THR A 493 16.59 0.00 24.95
N GLY A 494 16.88 -0.83 25.96
CA GLY A 494 17.30 -2.21 25.71
C GLY A 494 16.11 -3.11 25.35
N MET A 495 16.39 -4.40 25.26
CA MET A 495 15.40 -5.45 25.04
C MET A 495 14.28 -5.37 26.07
N ARG A 496 13.06 -5.67 25.63
CA ARG A 496 11.87 -5.71 26.48
C ARG A 496 11.47 -7.15 26.73
N TRP A 497 10.99 -7.41 27.95
CA TRP A 497 10.80 -8.76 28.44
C TRP A 497 9.45 -8.92 29.11
N SER A 498 8.89 -10.12 29.02
CA SER A 498 7.77 -10.54 29.85
C SER A 498 8.03 -11.88 30.54
N ILE A 499 7.38 -12.08 31.69
CA ILE A 499 7.36 -13.35 32.42
C ILE A 499 5.90 -13.80 32.53
N GLY A 500 5.58 -14.92 31.91
CA GLY A 500 4.34 -15.64 32.20
C GLY A 500 4.51 -16.45 33.47
N ALA A 501 3.81 -16.05 34.53
CA ALA A 501 3.89 -16.67 35.84
C ALA A 501 2.65 -17.54 36.09
N ASP A 502 2.83 -18.85 36.17
CA ASP A 502 1.75 -19.79 36.48
C ASP A 502 1.34 -19.73 37.96
N ILE A 503 0.07 -20.07 38.25
CA ILE A 503 -0.50 -20.03 39.60
C ILE A 503 0.28 -20.89 40.60
N GLY A 504 0.83 -22.03 40.16
CA GLY A 504 1.62 -22.91 41.02
C GLY A 504 2.91 -22.25 41.49
N TRP A 505 3.62 -21.55 40.59
CA TRP A 505 4.82 -20.78 40.97
C TRP A 505 4.47 -19.58 41.85
N LEU A 506 3.43 -18.82 41.46
CA LEU A 506 2.98 -17.64 42.21
C LEU A 506 2.55 -17.95 43.66
N ASN A 507 2.09 -19.18 43.92
CA ASN A 507 1.72 -19.63 45.26
C ASN A 507 2.84 -20.37 45.98
N GLY A 508 3.68 -21.11 45.26
CA GLY A 508 4.65 -22.03 45.85
C GLY A 508 6.07 -21.51 46.00
N GLU A 509 6.49 -20.51 45.21
CA GLU A 509 7.81 -19.88 45.37
C GLU A 509 7.73 -18.77 46.43
N ALA A 510 8.39 -18.98 47.57
CA ALA A 510 8.38 -18.05 48.70
C ALA A 510 8.88 -16.64 48.34
N ARG A 511 9.77 -16.53 47.34
CA ARG A 511 10.34 -15.26 46.86
C ARG A 511 9.66 -14.73 45.59
N ALA A 512 8.51 -15.27 45.15
CA ALA A 512 7.83 -14.80 43.93
C ALA A 512 7.52 -13.28 43.98
N GLY A 513 7.08 -12.78 45.14
CA GLY A 513 6.84 -11.34 45.34
C GLY A 513 8.10 -10.48 45.32
N GLU A 514 9.26 -11.03 45.70
CA GLU A 514 10.55 -10.34 45.56
C GLU A 514 10.92 -10.20 44.08
N VAL A 515 10.78 -11.28 43.29
CA VAL A 515 11.02 -11.26 41.84
C VAL A 515 10.15 -10.21 41.17
N ILE A 516 8.83 -10.22 41.43
CA ILE A 516 7.88 -9.26 40.83
C ILE A 516 8.27 -7.81 41.15
N ARG A 517 8.45 -7.50 42.45
CA ARG A 517 8.78 -6.13 42.89
C ARG A 517 10.16 -5.67 42.43
N THR A 518 11.08 -6.59 42.15
CA THR A 518 12.42 -6.26 41.64
C THR A 518 12.43 -6.04 40.14
N LEU A 519 11.74 -6.89 39.37
CA LEU A 519 11.84 -6.90 37.91
C LEU A 519 10.87 -5.95 37.23
N GLN A 520 9.68 -5.73 37.80
CA GLN A 520 8.70 -4.82 37.19
C GLN A 520 9.22 -3.37 37.05
N PRO A 521 9.92 -2.79 38.05
CA PRO A 521 10.54 -1.46 37.89
C PRO A 521 11.65 -1.41 36.83
N LEU A 522 12.25 -2.55 36.48
CA LEU A 522 13.22 -2.65 35.37
C LEU A 522 12.52 -2.70 34.00
N GLY A 523 11.18 -2.74 33.96
CA GLY A 523 10.38 -2.80 32.76
C GLY A 523 10.09 -4.22 32.25
N VAL A 524 10.23 -5.23 33.12
CA VAL A 524 9.74 -6.60 32.83
C VAL A 524 8.24 -6.64 33.08
N GLU A 525 7.46 -7.06 32.09
CA GLU A 525 6.02 -7.24 32.23
C GLU A 525 5.68 -8.63 32.82
N PHE A 526 4.55 -8.74 33.49
CA PHE A 526 4.04 -10.00 34.01
C PHE A 526 2.78 -10.41 33.25
N ASP A 527 2.91 -11.45 32.44
CA ASP A 527 1.84 -12.02 31.62
C ASP A 527 0.98 -12.96 32.47
N VAL A 528 -0.30 -13.09 32.11
CA VAL A 528 -1.20 -14.08 32.71
C VAL A 528 -1.02 -15.40 31.98
N HIS A 529 -0.15 -16.23 32.55
CA HIS A 529 0.12 -17.58 32.08
C HIS A 529 -0.65 -18.60 32.92
N ALA A 530 -1.40 -19.49 32.27
CA ALA A 530 -2.05 -20.60 32.95
C ALA A 530 -2.40 -21.71 31.97
N HIS A 531 -2.15 -22.96 32.38
CA HIS A 531 -2.55 -24.17 31.67
C HIS A 531 -4.01 -24.60 31.91
N SER A 532 -4.75 -23.83 32.68
CA SER A 532 -6.17 -24.00 32.96
C SER A 532 -6.89 -22.66 32.82
N ALA A 533 -8.00 -22.65 32.09
CA ALA A 533 -8.81 -21.44 31.92
C ALA A 533 -9.31 -20.86 33.24
N ALA A 534 -9.60 -21.72 34.23
CA ALA A 534 -10.08 -21.30 35.54
C ALA A 534 -9.04 -20.50 36.33
N ASP A 535 -7.75 -20.69 36.04
CA ASP A 535 -6.66 -20.12 36.84
C ASP A 535 -6.22 -18.73 36.34
N ARG A 536 -6.63 -18.29 35.15
CA ARG A 536 -6.18 -17.01 34.57
C ARG A 536 -6.51 -15.80 35.45
N ALA A 537 -7.74 -15.73 35.95
CA ALA A 537 -8.13 -14.66 36.87
C ALA A 537 -7.37 -14.76 38.21
N ALA A 538 -7.10 -15.97 38.68
CA ALA A 538 -6.32 -16.21 39.91
C ALA A 538 -4.85 -15.79 39.74
N CYS A 539 -4.21 -16.07 38.60
CA CYS A 539 -2.87 -15.57 38.29
C CYS A 539 -2.82 -14.04 38.34
N ALA A 540 -3.76 -13.37 37.67
CA ALA A 540 -3.84 -11.92 37.66
C ALA A 540 -4.03 -11.34 39.08
N GLU A 541 -4.94 -11.91 39.86
CA GLU A 541 -5.14 -11.53 41.25
C GLU A 541 -3.89 -11.74 42.11
N ARG A 542 -3.23 -12.88 41.94
CA ARG A 542 -2.04 -13.24 42.73
C ARG A 542 -0.84 -12.36 42.39
N ILE A 543 -0.63 -12.00 41.11
CA ILE A 543 0.38 -11.02 40.70
C ILE A 543 0.14 -9.68 41.42
N ARG A 544 -1.11 -9.20 41.48
CA ARG A 544 -1.45 -7.98 42.22
C ARG A 544 -1.17 -8.11 43.72
N ALA A 545 -1.57 -9.22 44.33
CA ALA A 545 -1.34 -9.49 45.75
C ALA A 545 0.16 -9.55 46.11
N LEU A 546 1.00 -9.93 45.16
CA LEU A 546 2.46 -9.95 45.31
C LEU A 546 3.14 -8.59 45.04
N GLY A 547 2.35 -7.56 44.69
CA GLY A 547 2.83 -6.19 44.45
C GLY A 547 3.19 -5.89 43.00
N GLY A 548 2.72 -6.71 42.05
CA GLY A 548 2.88 -6.48 40.62
C GLY A 548 1.62 -5.95 39.93
N THR A 549 1.72 -5.77 38.63
CA THR A 549 0.62 -5.38 37.74
C THR A 549 0.53 -6.40 36.61
N PRO A 550 -0.48 -7.29 36.58
CA PRO A 550 -0.67 -8.20 35.46
C PRO A 550 -1.06 -7.39 34.21
N ASN A 551 -0.48 -7.73 33.06
CA ASN A 551 -0.92 -7.16 31.78
C ASN A 551 -2.09 -7.99 31.20
N SER A 552 -2.50 -7.67 29.96
CA SER A 552 -3.60 -8.34 29.24
C SER A 552 -3.11 -9.41 28.26
N VAL A 553 -1.89 -9.94 28.44
CA VAL A 553 -1.35 -11.04 27.63
C VAL A 553 -1.77 -12.36 28.26
N ALA A 554 -2.48 -13.20 27.49
CA ALA A 554 -2.72 -14.60 27.80
C ALA A 554 -1.64 -15.47 27.17
N SER A 555 -1.04 -16.36 27.96
CA SER A 555 -0.14 -17.40 27.48
C SER A 555 -0.40 -18.74 28.18
N GLY A 556 0.27 -19.80 27.72
CA GLY A 556 0.01 -21.17 28.20
C GLY A 556 -1.33 -21.74 27.73
N LEU A 557 -1.81 -21.29 26.56
CA LEU A 557 -3.15 -21.61 26.04
C LEU A 557 -3.14 -22.59 24.87
N LEU A 558 -4.17 -23.43 24.84
CA LEU A 558 -4.55 -24.20 23.65
C LEU A 558 -5.32 -23.29 22.68
N ASN A 559 -5.20 -23.55 21.38
CA ASN A 559 -5.99 -22.86 20.36
C ASN A 559 -7.51 -22.99 20.61
N THR A 560 -7.96 -24.11 21.18
CA THR A 560 -9.37 -24.35 21.53
C THR A 560 -9.92 -23.38 22.59
N GLU A 561 -9.07 -22.64 23.30
CA GLU A 561 -9.48 -21.69 24.34
C GLU A 561 -9.70 -20.26 23.82
N ILE A 562 -9.28 -19.96 22.58
CA ILE A 562 -9.28 -18.60 22.01
C ILE A 562 -10.67 -17.95 22.08
N ASP A 563 -11.72 -18.69 21.76
CA ASP A 563 -13.07 -18.14 21.73
C ASP A 563 -13.57 -17.75 23.13
N GLY A 564 -13.19 -18.51 24.16
CA GLY A 564 -13.47 -18.18 25.55
C GLY A 564 -12.72 -16.95 26.05
N LEU A 565 -11.50 -16.72 25.56
CA LEU A 565 -10.65 -15.59 25.92
C LEU A 565 -11.14 -14.24 25.37
N ARG A 566 -12.11 -14.24 24.44
CA ARG A 566 -12.75 -13.00 23.97
C ARG A 566 -13.62 -12.33 25.05
N GLN A 567 -13.93 -13.06 26.11
CA GLN A 567 -14.76 -12.61 27.23
C GLN A 567 -13.94 -12.46 28.51
N PRO A 568 -14.40 -11.66 29.49
CA PRO A 568 -13.69 -11.49 30.75
C PRO A 568 -13.65 -12.83 31.51
N GLN A 569 -12.45 -13.24 31.91
CA GLN A 569 -12.21 -14.40 32.76
C GLN A 569 -12.52 -14.03 34.21
N ARG A 570 -13.34 -14.84 34.88
CA ARG A 570 -13.79 -14.59 36.25
C ARG A 570 -13.18 -15.61 37.21
N GLY A 571 -12.59 -15.11 38.30
CA GLY A 571 -12.06 -15.93 39.39
C GLY A 571 -13.13 -16.32 40.39
N SER A 572 -12.85 -17.33 41.21
CA SER A 572 -13.74 -17.81 42.28
C SER A 572 -14.00 -16.75 43.36
N THR A 573 -13.13 -15.75 43.49
CA THR A 573 -13.20 -14.63 44.44
C THR A 573 -13.96 -13.42 43.88
N GLY A 574 -14.51 -13.52 42.66
CA GLY A 574 -15.16 -12.41 41.97
C GLY A 574 -14.19 -11.47 41.23
N SER A 575 -12.88 -11.73 41.26
CA SER A 575 -11.89 -11.02 40.46
C SER A 575 -12.14 -11.25 38.96
N SER A 576 -11.81 -10.26 38.13
CA SER A 576 -11.97 -10.33 36.67
C SER A 576 -10.69 -9.91 35.97
N TRP A 577 -10.38 -10.58 34.86
CA TRP A 577 -9.27 -10.27 33.98
C TRP A 577 -9.66 -10.52 32.52
N GLN A 578 -9.16 -9.71 31.58
CA GLN A 578 -9.50 -9.81 30.16
C GLN A 578 -8.22 -9.91 29.33
N ALA A 579 -8.16 -10.92 28.46
CA ALA A 579 -7.11 -11.01 27.46
C ALA A 579 -7.34 -9.98 26.34
N GLU A 580 -6.27 -9.34 25.89
CA GLU A 580 -6.26 -8.56 24.65
C GLU A 580 -5.27 -9.12 23.64
N THR A 581 -4.24 -9.81 24.15
CA THR A 581 -3.14 -10.34 23.37
C THR A 581 -2.92 -11.80 23.73
N LEU A 582 -2.62 -12.62 22.74
CA LEU A 582 -2.35 -14.04 22.88
C LEU A 582 -0.89 -14.30 22.50
N TRP A 583 -0.22 -15.14 23.28
CA TRP A 583 1.13 -15.58 23.00
C TRP A 583 1.31 -17.06 23.32
N GLY A 584 2.12 -17.76 22.53
CA GLY A 584 2.42 -19.18 22.77
C GLY A 584 1.20 -20.10 22.58
N ILE A 585 0.42 -19.89 21.51
CA ILE A 585 -0.71 -20.76 21.17
C ILE A 585 -0.18 -22.14 20.79
N VAL A 586 -0.72 -23.18 21.44
CA VAL A 586 -0.41 -24.59 21.14
C VAL A 586 -1.64 -25.34 20.61
N THR A 587 -1.43 -26.38 19.81
CA THR A 587 -2.52 -27.19 19.22
C THR A 587 -2.79 -28.50 19.97
N GLY A 588 -1.92 -28.86 20.91
CA GLY A 588 -2.09 -30.02 21.79
C GLY A 588 -1.41 -29.80 23.15
N VAL A 589 -1.64 -30.74 24.07
CA VAL A 589 -1.02 -30.70 25.40
C VAL A 589 0.49 -30.91 25.28
N GLY A 590 1.26 -29.98 25.85
CA GLY A 590 2.72 -30.00 25.86
C GLY A 590 3.36 -29.18 24.73
N HIS A 591 4.63 -28.80 24.96
CA HIS A 591 5.47 -28.10 23.99
C HIS A 591 6.23 -29.11 23.15
N GLY A 592 6.09 -29.00 21.83
CA GLY A 592 6.74 -29.88 20.85
C GLY A 592 6.70 -29.24 19.48
N THR A 593 7.62 -29.66 18.60
CA THR A 593 7.83 -29.05 17.27
C THR A 593 6.56 -29.06 16.40
N ASP A 594 5.64 -30.00 16.65
CA ASP A 594 4.38 -30.15 15.92
C ASP A 594 3.17 -29.51 16.63
N SER A 595 3.33 -29.10 17.91
CA SER A 595 2.26 -28.53 18.73
C SER A 595 2.33 -27.01 18.80
N ASP A 596 3.55 -26.45 18.86
CA ASP A 596 3.80 -25.03 19.05
C ASP A 596 3.62 -24.23 17.76
N ASP A 597 3.00 -23.06 17.87
CA ASP A 597 3.06 -22.09 16.78
C ASP A 597 4.48 -21.54 16.59
N THR A 598 5.08 -21.78 15.44
CA THR A 598 6.43 -21.30 15.09
C THR A 598 6.43 -20.04 14.23
N ALA A 599 5.25 -19.57 13.80
CA ALA A 599 5.16 -18.40 12.94
C ALA A 599 5.71 -17.13 13.61
N ALA A 600 6.23 -16.21 12.80
CA ALA A 600 6.47 -14.83 13.19
C ALA A 600 5.26 -13.95 12.82
N GLY A 601 5.27 -12.70 13.28
CA GLY A 601 4.27 -11.70 12.91
C GLY A 601 3.00 -11.75 13.75
N LEU A 602 2.03 -10.93 13.37
CA LEU A 602 0.81 -10.68 14.12
C LEU A 602 -0.44 -10.94 13.30
N TRP A 603 -1.51 -11.36 13.96
CA TRP A 603 -2.84 -11.48 13.36
C TRP A 603 -3.90 -11.47 14.45
N ARG A 604 -5.18 -11.38 14.05
CA ARG A 604 -6.34 -11.53 14.92
C ARG A 604 -6.95 -12.90 14.63
N PRO A 605 -6.79 -13.92 15.48
CA PRO A 605 -7.35 -15.24 15.21
C PRO A 605 -8.85 -15.15 14.96
N ARG A 606 -9.36 -15.85 13.94
CA ARG A 606 -10.79 -15.89 13.62
C ARG A 606 -11.59 -16.66 14.66
N SER A 607 -11.12 -17.85 15.02
CA SER A 607 -11.72 -18.71 16.05
C SER A 607 -10.68 -19.66 16.63
N GLY A 608 -11.03 -20.48 17.62
CA GLY A 608 -10.14 -21.54 18.09
C GLY A 608 -9.83 -22.61 17.02
N SER A 609 -10.82 -22.97 16.20
CA SER A 609 -10.65 -23.95 15.11
C SER A 609 -9.95 -23.38 13.87
N ASP A 610 -10.05 -22.08 13.64
CA ASP A 610 -9.44 -21.37 12.50
C ASP A 610 -8.47 -20.28 12.99
N TRP A 611 -7.65 -20.64 13.96
CA TRP A 611 -6.87 -19.67 14.73
C TRP A 611 -5.74 -19.03 13.94
N LYS A 612 -5.31 -19.63 12.82
CA LYS A 612 -4.27 -19.07 11.93
C LYS A 612 -4.84 -18.03 10.95
N ALA A 613 -6.15 -18.05 10.70
CA ALA A 613 -6.78 -17.07 9.83
C ALA A 613 -6.96 -15.73 10.56
N HIS A 614 -6.74 -14.64 9.83
CA HIS A 614 -6.99 -13.30 10.32
C HIS A 614 -8.47 -12.93 10.25
N ASP A 615 -8.98 -12.32 11.32
CA ASP A 615 -10.29 -11.68 11.43
C ASP A 615 -10.11 -10.18 11.72
N PRO A 616 -10.35 -9.29 10.74
CA PRO A 616 -10.24 -7.85 10.91
C PRO A 616 -11.16 -7.30 12.03
N ALA A 617 -12.27 -7.96 12.33
CA ALA A 617 -13.18 -7.55 13.42
C ALA A 617 -12.79 -8.14 14.78
N GLY A 618 -11.79 -9.02 14.83
CA GLY A 618 -11.35 -9.70 16.04
C GLY A 618 -10.76 -8.76 17.08
N ASN A 619 -11.10 -8.99 18.36
CA ASN A 619 -10.60 -8.20 19.49
C ASN A 619 -9.27 -8.69 20.09
N LEU A 620 -8.90 -9.95 19.83
CA LEU A 620 -7.67 -10.57 20.30
C LEU A 620 -6.56 -10.47 19.24
N VAL A 621 -5.34 -10.10 19.66
CA VAL A 621 -4.15 -10.09 18.79
C VAL A 621 -3.23 -11.24 19.18
N ALA A 622 -2.92 -12.14 18.26
CA ALA A 622 -1.90 -13.16 18.46
C ALA A 622 -0.54 -12.64 18.01
N VAL A 623 0.49 -12.93 18.81
CA VAL A 623 1.90 -12.57 18.57
C VAL A 623 2.70 -13.85 18.33
N GLY A 624 3.33 -13.96 17.16
CA GLY A 624 4.09 -15.14 16.76
C GLY A 624 5.48 -15.26 17.40
N ASN A 625 5.94 -16.51 17.57
CA ASN A 625 7.22 -16.91 18.17
C ASN A 625 8.45 -16.75 17.26
N GLY A 626 8.27 -16.70 15.94
CA GLY A 626 9.33 -16.53 14.95
C GLY A 626 10.47 -17.54 15.04
N GLY A 627 10.14 -18.84 15.15
CA GLY A 627 11.11 -19.93 15.07
C GLY A 627 11.96 -20.17 16.33
N ARG A 628 11.70 -19.47 17.44
CA ARG A 628 12.25 -19.70 18.80
C ARG A 628 13.77 -19.60 18.98
N THR A 629 14.54 -19.27 17.95
CA THR A 629 16.01 -19.15 18.03
C THR A 629 16.48 -17.74 17.74
N LEU A 630 17.65 -17.37 18.28
CA LEU A 630 18.31 -16.09 17.96
C LEU A 630 18.56 -15.96 16.44
N GLN A 631 18.94 -17.06 15.78
CA GLN A 631 19.21 -17.09 14.34
C GLN A 631 17.95 -16.84 13.51
N ALA A 632 16.81 -17.45 13.87
CA ALA A 632 15.55 -17.24 13.15
C ALA A 632 15.07 -15.78 13.26
N ALA A 633 15.19 -15.17 14.44
CA ALA A 633 14.89 -13.76 14.65
C ALA A 633 15.80 -12.84 13.81
N GLU A 634 17.11 -13.12 13.77
CA GLU A 634 18.07 -12.37 12.96
C GLU A 634 17.82 -12.54 11.45
N ALA A 635 17.46 -13.73 11.00
CA ALA A 635 17.11 -14.00 9.60
C ALA A 635 15.89 -13.18 9.16
N LEU A 636 14.84 -13.12 9.99
CA LEU A 636 13.67 -12.29 9.71
C LEU A 636 14.03 -10.80 9.66
N ALA A 637 14.83 -10.31 10.62
CA ALA A 637 15.29 -8.91 10.61
C ALA A 637 16.02 -8.54 9.31
N ASN A 638 16.89 -9.43 8.83
CA ASN A 638 17.60 -9.26 7.57
C ASN A 638 16.66 -9.30 6.36
N SER A 639 15.65 -10.17 6.34
CA SER A 639 14.68 -10.19 5.24
C SER A 639 13.85 -8.89 5.14
N LEU A 640 13.59 -8.20 6.26
CA LEU A 640 12.93 -6.90 6.23
C LEU A 640 13.79 -5.84 5.53
N LEU A 641 15.12 -5.89 5.68
CA LEU A 641 16.05 -4.98 5.00
C LEU A 641 16.04 -5.16 3.47
N THR A 642 15.75 -6.37 3.00
CA THR A 642 15.70 -6.68 1.56
C THR A 642 14.40 -6.27 0.88
N GLY A 643 13.41 -5.77 1.63
CA GLY A 643 12.09 -5.42 1.09
C GLY A 643 11.17 -6.61 0.81
N SER A 644 11.55 -7.82 1.25
CA SER A 644 10.76 -9.06 1.07
C SER A 644 9.46 -9.10 1.90
N HIS A 645 9.19 -8.05 2.66
CA HIS A 645 8.11 -7.95 3.62
C HIS A 645 7.53 -6.55 3.55
N VAL A 646 6.19 -6.42 3.53
CA VAL A 646 5.53 -5.13 3.23
C VAL A 646 4.56 -4.68 4.32
N MET A 647 4.27 -5.55 5.29
CA MET A 647 3.49 -5.17 6.47
C MET A 647 4.27 -4.21 7.37
N PRO A 648 3.58 -3.24 8.00
CA PRO A 648 4.23 -2.23 8.81
C PRO A 648 4.84 -2.80 10.10
N VAL A 649 4.27 -3.88 10.65
CA VAL A 649 4.65 -4.44 11.95
C VAL A 649 4.77 -5.95 11.86
N TYR A 650 5.95 -6.48 12.12
CA TYR A 650 6.25 -7.89 12.36
C TYR A 650 6.64 -8.11 13.81
N SER A 651 6.55 -9.34 14.28
CA SER A 651 6.96 -9.71 15.65
C SER A 651 7.76 -11.00 15.68
N VAL A 652 8.66 -11.09 16.65
CA VAL A 652 9.31 -12.32 17.08
C VAL A 652 9.50 -12.27 18.60
N THR A 653 9.40 -13.43 19.25
CA THR A 653 9.56 -13.55 20.69
C THR A 653 10.62 -14.60 21.02
N LEU A 654 11.62 -14.22 21.81
CA LEU A 654 12.68 -15.11 22.28
C LEU A 654 12.27 -15.75 23.60
N ASN A 655 11.89 -17.02 23.56
CA ASN A 655 11.50 -17.75 24.76
C ASN A 655 12.74 -18.31 25.47
N VAL A 656 12.89 -18.01 26.77
CA VAL A 656 13.98 -18.47 27.64
C VAL A 656 13.42 -19.46 28.65
N ALA A 657 14.04 -20.63 28.75
CA ALA A 657 13.67 -21.64 29.73
C ALA A 657 14.04 -21.17 31.14
N PRO A 658 13.11 -21.23 32.12
CA PRO A 658 13.34 -20.70 33.46
C PRO A 658 14.49 -21.42 34.18
N LYS A 659 14.50 -22.76 34.13
CA LYS A 659 15.49 -23.57 34.84
C LYS A 659 16.94 -23.32 34.37
N THR A 660 17.15 -23.21 33.07
CA THR A 660 18.50 -23.13 32.48
C THR A 660 18.92 -21.70 32.15
N LEU A 661 17.97 -20.76 32.09
CA LEU A 661 18.18 -19.38 31.66
C LEU A 661 18.84 -19.29 30.27
N THR A 662 18.49 -20.24 29.39
CA THR A 662 18.89 -20.29 27.98
C THR A 662 17.67 -20.20 27.07
N VAL A 663 17.85 -19.70 25.85
CA VAL A 663 16.82 -19.75 24.81
C VAL A 663 16.38 -21.20 24.62
N VAL A 664 15.06 -21.42 24.55
CA VAL A 664 14.50 -22.77 24.44
C VAL A 664 15.00 -23.44 23.17
N ASP A 665 15.27 -24.75 23.24
CA ASP A 665 15.84 -25.57 22.16
C ASP A 665 17.27 -25.19 21.74
N THR A 666 17.95 -24.31 22.48
CA THR A 666 19.37 -23.97 22.25
C THR A 666 20.19 -23.94 23.53
N SER A 667 21.50 -23.71 23.40
CA SER A 667 22.42 -23.45 24.50
C SER A 667 22.72 -21.96 24.70
N ASP A 668 21.94 -21.07 24.08
CA ASP A 668 22.20 -19.63 24.09
C ASP A 668 21.73 -19.01 25.41
N GLY A 669 22.67 -18.74 26.31
CA GLY A 669 22.42 -18.03 27.55
C GLY A 669 22.51 -16.51 27.40
N ILE A 670 22.50 -15.80 28.54
CA ILE A 670 22.51 -14.33 28.59
C ILE A 670 23.66 -13.69 27.79
N THR A 671 24.85 -14.28 27.78
CA THR A 671 26.01 -13.74 27.03
C THR A 671 25.76 -13.80 25.51
N GLN A 672 25.16 -14.88 25.02
CA GLN A 672 24.80 -15.03 23.61
C GLN A 672 23.66 -14.07 23.24
N ILE A 673 22.67 -13.89 24.12
CA ILE A 673 21.56 -12.95 23.95
C ILE A 673 22.09 -11.50 23.86
N GLU A 674 23.00 -11.09 24.74
CA GLU A 674 23.61 -9.76 24.71
C GLU A 674 24.37 -9.51 23.40
N ALA A 675 25.22 -10.46 23.00
CA ALA A 675 25.99 -10.35 21.77
C ALA A 675 25.10 -10.29 20.53
N TRP A 676 24.03 -11.09 20.50
CA TRP A 676 23.03 -11.06 19.44
C TRP A 676 22.25 -9.74 19.43
N ALA A 677 21.78 -9.27 20.58
CA ALA A 677 21.00 -8.04 20.68
C ALA A 677 21.83 -6.80 20.28
N ALA A 678 23.12 -6.79 20.59
CA ALA A 678 24.03 -5.74 20.15
C ALA A 678 24.19 -5.68 18.62
N ARG A 679 24.13 -6.82 17.92
CA ARG A 679 24.17 -6.85 16.45
C ARG A 679 22.81 -6.51 15.84
N VAL A 680 21.77 -7.22 16.26
CA VAL A 680 20.42 -7.10 15.68
C VAL A 680 19.79 -5.74 16.00
N GLY A 681 20.08 -5.15 17.16
CA GLY A 681 19.61 -3.82 17.53
C GLY A 681 20.12 -2.68 16.64
N LEU A 682 21.21 -2.90 15.89
CA LEU A 682 21.72 -1.95 14.89
C LEU A 682 20.96 -1.99 13.57
N LEU A 683 20.16 -3.04 13.32
CA LEU A 683 19.39 -3.15 12.09
C LEU A 683 18.22 -2.15 12.15
N ALA A 684 18.13 -1.29 11.13
CA ALA A 684 17.12 -0.23 11.03
C ALA A 684 15.66 -0.65 11.31
N PRO A 685 15.17 -1.85 10.90
CA PRO A 685 13.79 -2.24 11.16
C PRO A 685 13.54 -2.73 12.60
N VAL A 686 14.58 -3.04 13.38
CA VAL A 686 14.39 -3.69 14.70
C VAL A 686 13.93 -2.69 15.76
N ARG A 687 12.94 -3.10 16.56
CA ARG A 687 12.43 -2.38 17.73
C ARG A 687 12.36 -3.33 18.92
N TRP A 688 12.90 -2.91 20.06
CA TRP A 688 12.68 -3.64 21.30
C TRP A 688 11.29 -3.28 21.86
N SER A 689 10.42 -4.27 22.05
CA SER A 689 9.04 -4.05 22.49
C SER A 689 8.54 -5.21 23.32
N SER A 690 7.72 -4.96 24.34
CA SER A 690 7.01 -6.03 25.04
C SER A 690 5.94 -6.62 24.14
N ILE A 691 5.41 -7.80 24.49
CA ILE A 691 4.31 -8.43 23.74
C ILE A 691 3.09 -7.48 23.65
N SER A 692 2.75 -6.83 24.76
CA SER A 692 1.68 -5.82 24.83
C SER A 692 1.94 -4.63 23.89
N ALA A 693 3.15 -4.06 23.93
CA ALA A 693 3.51 -2.92 23.09
C ALA A 693 3.54 -3.28 21.59
N THR A 694 3.98 -4.50 21.26
CA THR A 694 3.97 -5.03 19.89
C THR A 694 2.55 -5.16 19.35
N ALA A 695 1.61 -5.68 20.15
CA ALA A 695 0.19 -5.73 19.78
C ALA A 695 -0.42 -4.33 19.61
N ALA A 696 -0.05 -3.37 20.46
CA ALA A 696 -0.49 -1.97 20.34
C ALA A 696 0.05 -1.30 19.07
N ALA A 697 1.34 -1.51 18.72
CA ALA A 697 1.94 -1.00 17.49
C ALA A 697 1.24 -1.55 16.25
N PHE A 698 0.92 -2.85 16.25
CA PHE A 698 0.14 -3.49 15.19
C PHE A 698 -1.26 -2.87 15.04
N LYS A 699 -2.00 -2.68 16.14
CA LYS A 699 -3.31 -2.00 16.11
C LYS A 699 -3.18 -0.57 15.56
N ALA A 700 -2.16 0.18 16.00
CA ALA A 700 -1.90 1.54 15.56
C ALA A 700 -1.49 1.63 14.07
N ALA A 701 -0.93 0.55 13.52
CA ALA A 701 -0.56 0.40 12.12
C ALA A 701 -1.71 -0.16 11.24
N GLY A 702 -2.95 -0.14 11.73
CA GLY A 702 -4.14 -0.58 11.00
C GLY A 702 -4.47 -2.06 11.16
N GLY A 703 -3.72 -2.83 11.95
CA GLY A 703 -4.03 -4.23 12.25
C GLY A 703 -3.87 -5.18 11.06
N LEU A 704 -3.08 -4.82 10.05
CA LEU A 704 -2.85 -5.64 8.85
C LEU A 704 -2.02 -6.89 9.20
N PRO A 705 -2.50 -8.11 8.94
CA PRO A 705 -1.85 -9.34 9.36
C PRO A 705 -0.45 -9.49 8.75
N SER A 706 0.53 -9.77 9.59
CA SER A 706 1.93 -9.99 9.21
C SER A 706 2.44 -11.40 9.50
N ARG A 707 1.52 -12.32 9.81
CA ARG A 707 1.83 -13.72 10.09
C ARG A 707 2.62 -14.34 8.94
N VAL A 708 3.82 -14.83 9.23
CA VAL A 708 4.66 -15.57 8.29
C VAL A 708 5.23 -16.81 8.97
N ASN A 709 5.23 -17.95 8.28
CA ASN A 709 5.94 -19.12 8.78
C ASN A 709 7.41 -18.96 8.41
N PRO A 710 8.35 -18.94 9.37
CA PRO A 710 9.77 -18.94 9.03
C PRO A 710 10.04 -20.16 8.17
N THR A 711 10.60 -19.95 6.97
CA THR A 711 11.00 -21.06 6.13
C THR A 711 12.15 -21.78 6.84
N ASN A 712 12.06 -23.11 6.98
CA ASN A 712 13.14 -23.95 7.51
C ASN A 712 14.34 -24.02 6.54
N THR A 713 14.84 -22.88 6.07
CA THR A 713 15.97 -22.81 5.13
C THR A 713 17.31 -23.14 5.78
N ALA A 714 17.38 -23.21 7.12
CA ALA A 714 18.60 -23.56 7.84
C ALA A 714 19.04 -25.03 7.66
N THR A 715 18.17 -25.95 7.22
CA THR A 715 18.55 -27.37 7.05
C THR A 715 19.14 -27.71 5.68
N ALA A 716 19.20 -26.77 4.73
CA ALA A 716 19.62 -27.05 3.35
C ALA A 716 21.13 -26.83 3.06
N LEU A 717 21.92 -26.31 4.02
CA LEU A 717 23.32 -25.90 3.76
C LEU A 717 24.41 -26.72 4.49
N SER A 718 24.13 -27.88 5.10
CA SER A 718 25.17 -28.61 5.86
C SER A 718 25.14 -30.14 5.81
N ARG A 719 24.80 -30.74 4.66
CA ARG A 719 25.19 -32.14 4.39
C ARG A 719 26.27 -32.20 3.31
N PRO A 720 27.55 -32.41 3.66
CA PRO A 720 28.54 -32.80 2.66
C PRO A 720 28.12 -34.14 2.07
N ALA A 721 28.13 -34.22 0.74
CA ALA A 721 27.87 -35.47 0.03
C ALA A 721 28.84 -36.55 0.53
N ARG A 722 28.31 -37.71 0.95
CA ARG A 722 29.16 -38.88 1.18
C ARG A 722 29.79 -39.29 -0.15
N PRO A 723 31.11 -39.57 -0.21
CA PRO A 723 31.71 -40.14 -1.41
C PRO A 723 31.12 -41.53 -1.66
N ARG A 724 30.90 -41.85 -2.94
CA ARG A 724 30.66 -43.21 -3.41
C ARG A 724 31.99 -43.92 -3.61
#